data_AF-A0A431IRX2-F1
#
_entry.id   AF-A0A431IRX2-F1
#
_cell.length_a   1.000
_cell.length_b   1.000
_cell.length_c   1.000
_cell.angle_alpha   90.00
_cell.angle_beta   90.00
_cell.angle_gamma   90.00
#
_symmetry.space_group_name_H-M   'P 1'
#
loop_
_entity.id
_entity.type
_entity.pdbx_description
1 polymer ?
#
loop_
_entity_poly.entity_id
_entity_poly.type
_entity_poly.pdbx_seq_one_letter_code
_entity_poly.pdbx_strand_id
1 'polypeptide(L)'
;RAIALMKGLQDEGVYATAKHFPGHGDTSTDSHHTLPIVNFDRNRLNDVELFPYKELIKNGLTSVMVAHLNVPSLEPRENYPTSISYPVVTDILKKELQFEGLIFTDALNMKGASNFKKPGDIDLEAFLAGNDVLLFAENVPVAIKKFKEAFDAGIITEDRLMYSVKKILAYKYKANLNNYQPIVLDNLYKDLNVVEFDALNYKLYENAVTVIKNHDKLVPVRDIEKEKIAYIKLGNDKSDTFLANLRNYASISEITNKNLDSVLVQLQDYTKVIIGYHKQDGAWRNHNLNFKEMLWINQIAKQNDVILTCFTKPYSLTNLKNFEDIETIVMAYQNNDIAQTIAPQIIFGAMGAKGKLPVSIDDEFKVNEGIETLEIKRLGFTIPENVGMNSKVLTKIDSIANYAISKKMTPGLQVVVARKGKVIYQKSFGNHTYESSQKVTNTNIYDIASLTKIVATLPNVMREFDQGHLTLETKLKAMLPEAKNSNKANATVLDMLTHQARFQPWIPFYKATLDSLNRPSTHYYRSEFSEEFPIHVADKLYLRKDYNDSIVKTILDSELLPKKQYKYSDFTFILFKEYLEMHNKKSLEDLAHTNFYEPLGANSIMYNPLRKVNSNLIIPTENDTYFRHQVIQGYVHDMAAAMQGGISGHAGLFANALDVAKVMQMYLQKGTYGGRTYISENTFNMFNTCYFCKEGNRRGVGFDKPQLGNEGPTCGCVSLTSFGHTGFTGTMTWADPEKEIVYVFLSNRTYPDSNATNKLSKENIRENIQKVIYEAIVE
;
A
#
# COMPACT_ATOMS: atom_id res chain seq x y z
N ARG A 1 -21.79 -13.58 14.63
CA ARG A 1 -20.72 -14.01 13.69
C ARG A 1 -21.01 -15.40 13.11
N ALA A 2 -21.13 -16.46 13.92
CA ALA A 2 -21.43 -17.81 13.44
C ALA A 2 -22.69 -17.90 12.55
N ILE A 3 -23.78 -17.21 12.93
CA ILE A 3 -25.03 -17.15 12.12
C ILE A 3 -24.76 -16.58 10.72
N ALA A 4 -23.95 -15.53 10.59
CA ALA A 4 -23.66 -14.92 9.29
C ALA A 4 -22.84 -15.87 8.39
N LEU A 5 -21.86 -16.58 8.95
CA LEU A 5 -21.10 -17.61 8.22
C LEU A 5 -22.01 -18.76 7.80
N MET A 6 -22.88 -19.22 8.70
CA MET A 6 -23.84 -20.29 8.42
C MET A 6 -24.78 -19.91 7.28
N LYS A 7 -25.39 -18.72 7.34
CA LYS A 7 -26.28 -18.23 6.29
C LYS A 7 -25.53 -18.08 4.96
N GLY A 8 -24.36 -17.45 4.96
CA GLY A 8 -23.56 -17.28 3.74
C GLY A 8 -23.19 -18.61 3.05
N LEU A 9 -22.89 -19.67 3.80
CA LEU A 9 -22.67 -21.00 3.21
C LEU A 9 -23.97 -21.63 2.67
N GLN A 10 -25.04 -21.59 3.47
CA GLN A 10 -26.30 -22.25 3.14
C GLN A 10 -27.06 -21.57 2.00
N ASP A 11 -26.95 -20.24 1.87
CA ASP A 11 -27.56 -19.46 0.80
C ASP A 11 -26.97 -19.82 -0.58
N GLU A 12 -25.71 -20.30 -0.60
CA GLU A 12 -25.03 -20.84 -1.79
C GLU A 12 -25.24 -22.36 -1.97
N GLY A 13 -26.19 -22.95 -1.25
CA GLY A 13 -26.51 -24.38 -1.35
C GLY A 13 -25.52 -25.32 -0.66
N VAL A 14 -24.58 -24.79 0.14
CA VAL A 14 -23.63 -25.58 0.93
C VAL A 14 -24.09 -25.69 2.38
N TYR A 15 -24.42 -26.89 2.83
CA TYR A 15 -24.88 -27.09 4.21
C TYR A 15 -23.78 -26.85 5.23
N ALA A 16 -23.99 -25.86 6.09
CA ALA A 16 -23.14 -25.58 7.22
C ALA A 16 -23.32 -26.64 8.32
N THR A 17 -22.20 -27.20 8.78
CA THR A 17 -22.16 -28.14 9.92
C THR A 17 -21.57 -27.43 11.13
N ALA A 18 -22.39 -27.12 12.14
CA ALA A 18 -21.89 -26.55 13.38
C ALA A 18 -21.05 -27.60 14.13
N LYS A 19 -19.85 -27.20 14.56
CA LYS A 19 -18.94 -28.11 15.26
C LYS A 19 -18.06 -27.37 16.28
N HIS A 20 -17.61 -28.02 17.35
CA HIS A 20 -17.90 -29.42 17.71
C HIS A 20 -18.83 -29.46 18.94
N PHE A 21 -20.02 -30.08 18.80
CA PHE A 21 -21.04 -30.18 19.85
C PHE A 21 -20.63 -31.22 20.90
N PRO A 22 -20.88 -31.03 22.20
CA PRO A 22 -21.61 -29.94 22.86
C PRO A 22 -20.79 -28.67 23.19
N GLY A 23 -19.54 -28.58 22.75
CA GLY A 23 -18.66 -27.43 23.00
C GLY A 23 -17.24 -27.88 23.38
N HIS A 24 -16.31 -27.74 22.43
CA HIS A 24 -14.92 -28.22 22.55
C HIS A 24 -13.94 -27.10 22.98
N GLY A 25 -14.34 -25.83 22.89
CA GLY A 25 -13.42 -24.68 22.95
C GLY A 25 -12.62 -24.50 24.25
N ASP A 26 -12.99 -25.15 25.35
CA ASP A 26 -12.36 -25.04 26.67
C ASP A 26 -12.02 -26.42 27.26
N THR A 27 -11.46 -27.31 26.42
CA THR A 27 -10.95 -28.61 26.87
C THR A 27 -9.51 -28.52 27.37
N SER A 28 -9.20 -29.25 28.44
CA SER A 28 -7.87 -29.28 29.06
C SER A 28 -6.80 -30.08 28.30
N THR A 29 -7.17 -30.85 27.26
CA THR A 29 -6.28 -31.74 26.48
C THR A 29 -6.68 -31.83 25.00
N ASP A 30 -5.72 -32.14 24.12
CA ASP A 30 -5.97 -32.32 22.67
C ASP A 30 -6.64 -33.67 22.36
N SER A 31 -7.77 -33.63 21.64
CA SER A 31 -8.57 -34.78 21.19
C SER A 31 -7.84 -35.82 20.34
N HIS A 32 -6.69 -35.47 19.74
CA HIS A 32 -5.98 -36.40 18.85
C HIS A 32 -5.22 -37.50 19.62
N HIS A 33 -4.98 -37.32 20.93
CA HIS A 33 -4.18 -38.23 21.73
C HIS A 33 -4.96 -38.90 22.88
N THR A 34 -5.94 -38.22 23.46
CA THR A 34 -6.81 -38.74 24.53
C THR A 34 -8.23 -38.17 24.38
N LEU A 35 -9.21 -38.74 25.09
CA LEU A 35 -10.57 -38.18 25.16
C LEU A 35 -10.54 -36.87 25.96
N PRO A 36 -10.81 -35.69 25.36
CA PRO A 36 -10.78 -34.43 26.10
C PRO A 36 -11.93 -34.34 27.09
N ILE A 37 -11.64 -33.74 28.24
CA ILE A 37 -12.62 -33.59 29.32
C ILE A 37 -13.11 -32.13 29.34
N VAL A 38 -14.43 -31.96 29.41
CA VAL A 38 -15.09 -30.69 29.72
C VAL A 38 -15.82 -30.86 31.05
N ASN A 39 -15.22 -30.34 32.13
CA ASN A 39 -15.67 -30.58 33.49
C ASN A 39 -16.42 -29.37 34.08
N PHE A 40 -17.41 -28.86 33.34
CA PHE A 40 -18.26 -27.76 33.79
C PHE A 40 -19.65 -28.26 34.15
N ASP A 41 -20.33 -27.53 35.05
CA ASP A 41 -21.72 -27.80 35.37
C ASP A 41 -22.67 -27.51 34.18
N ARG A 42 -23.89 -28.03 34.27
CA ARG A 42 -24.88 -27.90 33.18
C ARG A 42 -25.33 -26.47 32.94
N ASN A 43 -25.31 -25.59 33.94
CA ASN A 43 -25.71 -24.20 33.78
C ASN A 43 -24.67 -23.45 32.94
N ARG A 44 -23.38 -23.61 33.26
CA ARG A 44 -22.27 -23.08 32.47
C ARG A 44 -22.34 -23.57 31.02
N LEU A 45 -22.47 -24.88 30.82
CA LEU A 45 -22.61 -25.48 29.49
C LEU A 45 -23.78 -24.88 28.72
N ASN A 46 -24.90 -24.61 29.40
CA ASN A 46 -26.08 -24.03 28.78
C ASN A 46 -25.90 -22.58 28.33
N ASP A 47 -25.17 -21.78 29.11
CA ASP A 47 -25.01 -20.34 28.92
C ASP A 47 -23.86 -19.99 27.96
N VAL A 48 -22.85 -20.87 27.82
CA VAL A 48 -21.63 -20.58 27.05
C VAL A 48 -21.44 -21.57 25.91
N GLU A 49 -21.26 -22.85 26.21
CA GLU A 49 -20.88 -23.87 25.21
C GLU A 49 -22.03 -24.22 24.25
N LEU A 50 -23.24 -24.40 24.79
CA LEU A 50 -24.46 -24.73 24.04
C LEU A 50 -25.15 -23.50 23.44
N PHE A 51 -24.86 -22.30 23.94
CA PHE A 51 -25.50 -21.07 23.48
C PHE A 51 -25.36 -20.82 21.96
N PRO A 52 -24.16 -20.95 21.34
CA PRO A 52 -24.03 -20.83 19.90
C PRO A 52 -24.92 -21.82 19.13
N TYR A 53 -25.08 -23.05 19.61
CA TYR A 53 -25.93 -24.05 18.96
C TYR A 53 -27.41 -23.68 19.04
N LYS A 54 -27.89 -23.23 20.22
CA LYS A 54 -29.26 -22.73 20.39
C LYS A 54 -29.59 -21.65 19.35
N GLU A 55 -28.69 -20.70 19.17
CA GLU A 55 -28.89 -19.60 18.22
C GLU A 55 -28.77 -20.02 16.76
N LEU A 56 -27.85 -20.93 16.42
CA LEU A 56 -27.73 -21.47 15.07
C LEU A 56 -28.95 -22.30 14.68
N ILE A 57 -29.45 -23.17 15.58
CA ILE A 57 -30.64 -24.00 15.35
C ILE A 57 -31.86 -23.13 15.07
N LYS A 58 -32.12 -22.10 15.89
CA LYS A 58 -33.19 -21.11 15.66
C LYS A 58 -33.10 -20.42 14.30
N ASN A 59 -31.89 -20.31 13.75
CA ASN A 59 -31.62 -19.66 12.47
C ASN A 59 -31.49 -20.64 11.29
N GLY A 60 -31.92 -21.88 11.44
CA GLY A 60 -31.98 -22.85 10.34
C GLY A 60 -30.67 -23.59 10.10
N LEU A 61 -29.94 -23.93 11.17
CA LEU A 61 -28.76 -24.80 11.06
C LEU A 61 -29.12 -26.15 10.42
N THR A 62 -28.39 -26.54 9.39
CA THR A 62 -28.67 -27.78 8.66
C THR A 62 -28.08 -29.02 9.31
N SER A 63 -26.86 -28.94 9.84
CA SER A 63 -26.18 -30.10 10.43
C SER A 63 -25.34 -29.74 11.65
N VAL A 64 -25.14 -30.73 12.52
CA VAL A 64 -24.29 -30.66 13.72
C VAL A 64 -23.32 -31.83 13.70
N MET A 65 -22.06 -31.58 14.06
CA MET A 65 -21.06 -32.61 14.31
C MET A 65 -20.82 -32.75 15.81
N VAL A 66 -21.00 -33.97 16.32
CA VAL A 66 -20.82 -34.31 17.74
C VAL A 66 -19.40 -34.80 17.98
N ALA A 67 -18.70 -34.11 18.85
CA ALA A 67 -17.32 -34.41 19.25
C ALA A 67 -17.23 -35.71 20.07
N HIS A 68 -16.02 -36.26 20.16
CA HIS A 68 -15.65 -37.25 21.17
C HIS A 68 -15.14 -36.53 22.41
N LEU A 69 -16.03 -36.17 23.34
CA LEU A 69 -15.67 -35.51 24.60
C LEU A 69 -16.18 -36.32 25.80
N ASN A 70 -15.46 -36.24 26.92
CA ASN A 70 -15.95 -36.65 28.23
C ASN A 70 -16.57 -35.45 28.92
N VAL A 71 -17.88 -35.46 29.13
CA VAL A 71 -18.62 -34.33 29.73
C VAL A 71 -19.51 -34.85 30.86
N PRO A 72 -18.96 -35.06 32.08
CA PRO A 72 -19.65 -35.76 33.16
C PRO A 72 -21.02 -35.18 33.55
N SER A 73 -21.21 -33.86 33.36
CA SER A 73 -22.48 -33.18 33.64
C SER A 73 -23.58 -33.45 32.62
N LEU A 74 -23.25 -33.95 31.44
CA LEU A 74 -24.20 -34.33 30.39
C LEU A 74 -24.27 -35.85 30.17
N GLU A 75 -23.16 -36.55 30.41
CA GLU A 75 -23.05 -38.01 30.34
C GLU A 75 -22.40 -38.53 31.63
N PRO A 76 -23.17 -39.14 32.55
CA PRO A 76 -22.66 -39.57 33.85
C PRO A 76 -21.77 -40.82 33.79
N ARG A 77 -21.78 -41.58 32.68
CA ARG A 77 -20.88 -42.73 32.52
C ARG A 77 -19.45 -42.24 32.37
N GLU A 78 -18.59 -42.72 33.25
CA GLU A 78 -17.20 -42.29 33.31
C GLU A 78 -16.48 -42.55 31.98
N ASN A 79 -15.76 -41.52 31.49
CA ASN A 79 -14.99 -41.56 30.24
C ASN A 79 -15.82 -41.92 29.00
N TYR A 80 -17.14 -41.76 29.01
CA TYR A 80 -17.97 -42.17 27.89
C TYR A 80 -18.11 -41.03 26.85
N PRO A 81 -17.73 -41.22 25.57
CA PRO A 81 -17.73 -40.14 24.59
C PRO A 81 -19.12 -39.60 24.26
N THR A 82 -19.25 -38.28 24.20
CA THR A 82 -20.49 -37.56 23.85
C THR A 82 -21.09 -38.00 22.51
N SER A 83 -20.27 -38.33 21.52
CA SER A 83 -20.72 -38.80 20.19
C SER A 83 -21.51 -40.12 20.23
N ILE A 84 -21.29 -40.96 21.24
CA ILE A 84 -21.99 -42.25 21.40
C ILE A 84 -22.94 -42.23 22.61
N SER A 85 -23.15 -41.06 23.21
CA SER A 85 -24.04 -40.86 24.35
C SER A 85 -25.47 -40.55 23.90
N TYR A 86 -26.41 -41.44 24.21
CA TYR A 86 -27.84 -41.19 23.98
C TYR A 86 -28.37 -39.96 24.75
N PRO A 87 -28.02 -39.74 26.04
CA PRO A 87 -28.39 -38.51 26.73
C PRO A 87 -27.96 -37.24 25.99
N VAL A 88 -26.74 -37.21 25.42
CA VAL A 88 -26.21 -36.02 24.74
C VAL A 88 -26.80 -35.86 23.35
N VAL A 89 -26.79 -36.91 22.53
CA VAL A 89 -27.19 -36.83 21.11
C VAL A 89 -28.70 -36.81 20.95
N THR A 90 -29.43 -37.60 21.73
CA THR A 90 -30.90 -37.67 21.60
C THR A 90 -31.60 -36.78 22.61
N ASP A 91 -31.33 -36.91 23.91
CA ASP A 91 -32.12 -36.17 24.90
C ASP A 91 -31.81 -34.67 24.88
N ILE A 92 -30.53 -34.27 24.75
CA ILE A 92 -30.16 -32.86 24.68
C ILE A 92 -30.30 -32.32 23.25
N LEU A 93 -29.53 -32.81 22.28
CA LEU A 93 -29.50 -32.19 20.96
C LEU A 93 -30.84 -32.30 20.21
N LYS A 94 -31.47 -33.48 20.17
CA LYS A 94 -32.72 -33.66 19.43
C LYS A 94 -33.96 -33.21 20.21
N LYS A 95 -34.09 -33.57 21.49
CA LYS A 95 -35.32 -33.27 22.25
C LYS A 95 -35.27 -31.90 22.92
N GLU A 96 -34.25 -31.62 23.73
CA GLU A 96 -34.16 -30.34 24.46
C GLU A 96 -33.91 -29.15 23.52
N LEU A 97 -32.92 -29.26 22.63
CA LEU A 97 -32.60 -28.21 21.65
C LEU A 97 -33.45 -28.26 20.38
N GLN A 98 -34.35 -29.25 20.26
CA GLN A 98 -35.26 -29.43 19.14
C GLN A 98 -34.54 -29.45 17.76
N PHE A 99 -33.35 -30.04 17.70
CA PHE A 99 -32.59 -30.10 16.46
C PHE A 99 -33.13 -31.18 15.51
N GLU A 100 -33.66 -30.74 14.38
CA GLU A 100 -34.20 -31.62 13.33
C GLU A 100 -33.23 -31.84 12.16
N GLY A 101 -32.06 -31.19 12.15
CA GLY A 101 -31.06 -31.30 11.10
C GLY A 101 -30.15 -32.53 11.20
N LEU A 102 -29.29 -32.76 10.20
CA LEU A 102 -28.43 -33.97 10.17
C LEU A 102 -27.40 -33.98 11.30
N ILE A 103 -27.29 -35.12 11.98
CA ILE A 103 -26.31 -35.31 13.05
C ILE A 103 -25.17 -36.21 12.56
N PHE A 104 -23.96 -35.66 12.59
CA PHE A 104 -22.72 -36.35 12.24
C PHE A 104 -21.95 -36.67 13.52
N THR A 105 -21.29 -37.83 13.54
CA THR A 105 -20.18 -38.02 14.47
C THR A 105 -18.95 -37.25 13.98
N ASP A 106 -18.04 -36.93 14.89
CA ASP A 106 -16.63 -36.75 14.51
C ASP A 106 -16.03 -38.10 14.04
N ALA A 107 -14.79 -38.09 13.57
CA ALA A 107 -14.17 -39.26 12.95
C ALA A 107 -14.03 -40.45 13.92
N LEU A 108 -14.78 -41.52 13.70
CA LEU A 108 -14.87 -42.68 14.61
C LEU A 108 -13.59 -43.52 14.70
N ASN A 109 -12.71 -43.42 13.71
CA ASN A 109 -11.39 -44.04 13.73
C ASN A 109 -10.37 -43.28 14.60
N MET A 110 -10.69 -42.08 15.10
CA MET A 110 -9.83 -41.35 16.02
C MET A 110 -9.70 -42.08 17.36
N LYS A 111 -8.51 -42.01 17.98
CA LYS A 111 -8.23 -42.68 19.28
C LYS A 111 -9.21 -42.32 20.39
N GLY A 112 -9.74 -41.09 20.38
CA GLY A 112 -10.77 -40.63 21.33
C GLY A 112 -12.10 -41.39 21.23
N ALA A 113 -12.34 -42.13 20.14
CA ALA A 113 -13.49 -42.99 19.96
C ALA A 113 -13.08 -44.47 19.90
N SER A 114 -12.12 -44.83 19.03
CA SER A 114 -11.76 -46.22 18.73
C SER A 114 -11.21 -47.03 19.91
N ASN A 115 -10.71 -46.38 20.97
CA ASN A 115 -10.28 -47.07 22.18
C ASN A 115 -11.45 -47.59 23.05
N PHE A 116 -12.67 -47.09 22.84
CA PHE A 116 -13.82 -47.43 23.68
C PHE A 116 -14.52 -48.72 23.26
N LYS A 117 -14.60 -48.98 21.96
CA LYS A 117 -15.23 -50.17 21.39
C LYS A 117 -14.52 -50.58 20.12
N LYS A 118 -14.61 -51.88 19.81
CA LYS A 118 -14.06 -52.46 18.58
C LYS A 118 -14.76 -51.86 17.35
N PRO A 119 -14.10 -51.88 16.18
CA PRO A 119 -14.74 -51.52 14.91
C PRO A 119 -16.07 -52.25 14.72
N GLY A 120 -17.08 -51.53 14.24
CA GLY A 120 -18.46 -52.00 14.10
C GLY A 120 -19.31 -51.86 15.37
N ASP A 121 -18.77 -52.19 16.54
CA ASP A 121 -19.50 -52.00 17.81
C ASP A 121 -19.62 -50.50 18.15
N ILE A 122 -18.56 -49.72 17.90
CA ILE A 122 -18.59 -48.27 18.11
C ILE A 122 -19.55 -47.56 17.15
N ASP A 123 -19.59 -48.01 15.89
CA ASP A 123 -20.47 -47.47 14.86
C ASP A 123 -21.94 -47.72 15.23
N LEU A 124 -22.23 -48.92 15.75
CA LEU A 124 -23.55 -49.27 16.24
C LEU A 124 -23.96 -48.40 17.44
N GLU A 125 -23.10 -48.21 18.43
CA GLU A 125 -23.39 -47.33 19.56
C GLU A 125 -23.64 -45.89 19.12
N ALA A 126 -22.83 -45.35 18.21
CA ALA A 126 -23.04 -44.01 17.67
C ALA A 126 -24.42 -43.86 17.01
N PHE A 127 -24.84 -44.86 16.24
CA PHE A 127 -26.16 -44.85 15.63
C PHE A 127 -27.28 -44.97 16.67
N LEU A 128 -27.14 -45.86 17.66
CA LEU A 128 -28.09 -46.02 18.76
C LEU A 128 -28.21 -44.74 19.59
N ALA A 129 -27.13 -43.99 19.79
CA ALA A 129 -27.14 -42.70 20.47
C ALA A 129 -28.01 -41.64 19.77
N GLY A 130 -28.19 -41.77 18.45
CA GLY A 130 -29.09 -40.90 17.67
C GLY A 130 -28.44 -40.22 16.46
N ASN A 131 -27.16 -40.51 16.16
CA ASN A 131 -26.49 -39.96 14.98
C ASN A 131 -27.12 -40.48 13.68
N ASP A 132 -27.04 -39.66 12.63
CA ASP A 132 -27.53 -40.00 11.29
C ASP A 132 -26.39 -40.47 10.38
N VAL A 133 -25.24 -39.77 10.42
CA VAL A 133 -24.09 -40.06 9.56
C VAL A 133 -22.86 -40.33 10.42
N LEU A 134 -22.24 -41.49 10.19
CA LEU A 134 -21.07 -41.96 10.92
C LEU A 134 -19.81 -41.65 10.12
N LEU A 135 -19.04 -40.66 10.57
CA LEU A 135 -17.86 -40.17 9.85
C LEU A 135 -16.66 -41.09 10.12
N PHE A 136 -15.94 -41.48 9.06
CA PHE A 136 -14.70 -42.28 9.13
C PHE A 136 -14.80 -43.53 10.03
N ALA A 137 -15.81 -44.38 9.82
CA ALA A 137 -15.86 -45.72 10.40
C ALA A 137 -14.59 -46.52 10.02
N GLU A 138 -13.94 -47.14 11.01
CA GLU A 138 -12.65 -47.83 10.81
C GLU A 138 -12.76 -49.04 9.86
N ASN A 139 -13.85 -49.79 9.95
CA ASN A 139 -14.11 -50.94 9.08
C ASN A 139 -15.59 -51.02 8.69
N VAL A 140 -15.92 -50.40 7.56
CA VAL A 140 -17.30 -50.31 7.04
C VAL A 140 -17.95 -51.70 6.85
N PRO A 141 -17.29 -52.72 6.26
CA PRO A 141 -17.87 -54.07 6.17
C PRO A 141 -18.25 -54.68 7.53
N VAL A 142 -17.41 -54.52 8.57
CA VAL A 142 -17.70 -55.02 9.92
C VAL A 142 -18.86 -54.24 10.54
N ALA A 143 -18.90 -52.92 10.37
CA ALA A 143 -20.03 -52.10 10.81
C ALA A 143 -21.35 -52.54 10.17
N ILE A 144 -21.37 -52.77 8.85
CA ILE A 144 -22.57 -53.27 8.15
C ILE A 144 -23.02 -54.62 8.73
N LYS A 145 -22.08 -55.54 9.00
CA LYS A 145 -22.40 -56.83 9.62
C LYS A 145 -23.05 -56.64 10.99
N LYS A 146 -22.47 -55.78 11.84
CA LYS A 146 -23.00 -55.46 13.17
C LYS A 146 -24.39 -54.82 13.14
N PHE A 147 -24.65 -53.95 12.17
CA PHE A 147 -25.98 -53.36 11.98
C PHE A 147 -27.01 -54.39 11.56
N LYS A 148 -26.66 -55.33 10.67
CA LYS A 148 -27.55 -56.44 10.29
C LYS A 148 -27.86 -57.33 11.50
N GLU A 149 -26.84 -57.74 12.25
CA GLU A 149 -27.01 -58.53 13.48
C GLU A 149 -27.90 -57.80 14.50
N ALA A 150 -27.70 -56.49 14.70
CA ALA A 150 -28.51 -55.69 15.61
C ALA A 150 -29.95 -55.48 15.12
N PHE A 151 -30.16 -55.38 13.80
CA PHE A 151 -31.49 -55.29 13.20
C PHE A 151 -32.26 -56.60 13.33
N ASP A 152 -31.62 -57.73 12.98
CA ASP A 152 -32.20 -59.07 13.08
C ASP A 152 -32.52 -59.43 14.54
N ALA A 153 -31.72 -58.94 15.50
CA ALA A 153 -31.95 -59.09 16.93
C ALA A 153 -33.00 -58.12 17.51
N GLY A 154 -33.58 -57.22 16.71
CA GLY A 154 -34.56 -56.23 17.15
C GLY A 154 -34.00 -55.07 17.98
N ILE A 155 -32.67 -54.94 18.08
CA ILE A 155 -31.99 -53.84 18.77
C ILE A 155 -32.14 -52.54 17.96
N ILE A 156 -32.04 -52.62 16.63
CA ILE A 156 -32.40 -51.53 15.72
C ILE A 156 -33.80 -51.81 15.18
N THR A 157 -34.74 -50.90 15.41
CA THR A 157 -36.07 -50.97 14.79
C THR A 157 -36.03 -50.45 13.35
N GLU A 158 -36.94 -50.95 12.51
CA GLU A 158 -37.13 -50.44 11.14
C GLU A 158 -37.41 -48.93 11.12
N ASP A 159 -38.25 -48.44 12.02
CA ASP A 159 -38.54 -47.00 12.15
C ASP A 159 -37.29 -46.17 12.45
N ARG A 160 -36.42 -46.64 13.36
CA ARG A 160 -35.17 -45.94 13.72
C ARG A 160 -34.21 -45.87 12.53
N LEU A 161 -34.06 -46.96 11.77
CA LEU A 161 -33.24 -47.02 10.57
C LEU A 161 -33.81 -46.15 9.45
N MET A 162 -35.11 -46.32 9.16
CA MET A 162 -35.84 -45.57 8.16
C MET A 162 -35.77 -44.06 8.43
N TYR A 163 -35.86 -43.64 9.69
CA TYR A 163 -35.77 -42.23 10.07
C TYR A 163 -34.48 -41.57 9.57
N SER A 164 -33.30 -42.11 9.91
CA SER A 164 -32.02 -41.51 9.48
C SER A 164 -31.83 -41.61 7.97
N VAL A 165 -32.20 -42.73 7.35
CA VAL A 165 -32.05 -42.90 5.89
C VAL A 165 -32.93 -41.89 5.14
N LYS A 166 -34.22 -41.78 5.49
CA LYS A 166 -35.13 -40.80 4.87
C LYS A 166 -34.64 -39.38 5.07
N LYS A 167 -34.12 -39.06 6.26
CA LYS A 167 -33.56 -37.74 6.58
C LYS A 167 -32.35 -37.42 5.70
N ILE A 168 -31.38 -38.34 5.59
CA ILE A 168 -30.21 -38.18 4.70
C ILE A 168 -30.64 -37.98 3.25
N LEU A 169 -31.56 -38.81 2.75
CA LEU A 169 -32.08 -38.70 1.39
C LEU A 169 -32.83 -37.38 1.16
N ALA A 170 -33.63 -36.92 2.13
CA ALA A 170 -34.32 -35.64 2.06
C ALA A 170 -33.34 -34.46 1.97
N TYR A 171 -32.24 -34.47 2.73
CA TYR A 171 -31.21 -33.44 2.64
C TYR A 171 -30.45 -33.49 1.32
N LYS A 172 -30.13 -34.68 0.80
CA LYS A 172 -29.53 -34.84 -0.54
C LYS A 172 -30.45 -34.30 -1.63
N TYR A 173 -31.75 -34.57 -1.53
CA TYR A 173 -32.77 -34.06 -2.45
C TYR A 173 -32.88 -32.53 -2.37
N LYS A 174 -32.93 -31.96 -1.15
CA LYS A 174 -32.95 -30.51 -0.93
C LYS A 174 -31.68 -29.82 -1.47
N ALA A 175 -30.53 -30.49 -1.44
CA ALA A 175 -29.28 -30.02 -2.03
C ALA A 175 -29.19 -30.28 -3.55
N ASN A 176 -30.30 -30.71 -4.18
CA ASN A 176 -30.41 -31.01 -5.61
C ASN A 176 -29.45 -32.09 -6.12
N LEU A 177 -28.94 -32.97 -5.23
CA LEU A 177 -28.01 -34.03 -5.61
C LEU A 177 -28.67 -35.17 -6.40
N ASN A 178 -30.01 -35.20 -6.43
CA ASN A 178 -30.78 -36.09 -7.32
C ASN A 178 -30.76 -35.64 -8.79
N ASN A 179 -30.27 -34.43 -9.08
CA ASN A 179 -30.02 -33.92 -10.43
C ASN A 179 -28.54 -33.55 -10.56
N TYR A 180 -27.67 -34.55 -10.46
CA TYR A 180 -26.22 -34.33 -10.49
C TYR A 180 -25.78 -33.67 -11.80
N GLN A 181 -25.14 -32.52 -11.68
CA GLN A 181 -24.42 -31.87 -12.77
C GLN A 181 -22.92 -31.86 -12.42
N PRO A 182 -22.06 -32.48 -13.23
CA PRO A 182 -20.62 -32.43 -12.99
C PRO A 182 -20.10 -30.99 -13.16
N ILE A 183 -19.21 -30.58 -12.26
CA ILE A 183 -18.52 -29.28 -12.35
C ILE A 183 -17.52 -29.35 -13.51
N VAL A 184 -17.46 -28.28 -14.31
CA VAL A 184 -16.41 -28.10 -15.32
C VAL A 184 -15.10 -27.81 -14.58
N LEU A 185 -14.14 -28.72 -14.69
CA LEU A 185 -12.84 -28.60 -14.01
C LEU A 185 -11.84 -27.75 -14.79
N ASP A 186 -12.14 -27.43 -16.05
CA ASP A 186 -11.33 -26.50 -16.84
C ASP A 186 -11.28 -25.16 -16.12
N ASN A 187 -10.06 -24.64 -15.91
CA ASN A 187 -9.81 -23.36 -15.23
C ASN A 187 -10.18 -23.28 -13.74
N LEU A 188 -10.52 -24.41 -13.08
CA LEU A 188 -10.94 -24.47 -11.66
C LEU A 188 -10.07 -23.62 -10.71
N TYR A 189 -8.74 -23.71 -10.85
CA TYR A 189 -7.84 -22.94 -9.99
C TYR A 189 -8.06 -21.44 -10.11
N LYS A 190 -8.26 -20.90 -11.32
CA LYS A 190 -8.51 -19.46 -11.49
C LYS A 190 -9.91 -19.08 -11.02
N ASP A 191 -10.90 -19.95 -11.21
CA ASP A 191 -12.28 -19.69 -10.78
C ASP A 191 -12.39 -19.64 -9.25
N LEU A 192 -11.57 -20.43 -8.54
CA LEU A 192 -11.45 -20.40 -7.08
C LEU A 192 -10.56 -19.25 -6.55
N ASN A 193 -9.78 -18.60 -7.40
CA ASN A 193 -8.84 -17.54 -7.04
C ASN A 193 -9.07 -16.30 -7.91
N VAL A 194 -10.34 -15.94 -8.12
CA VAL A 194 -10.70 -14.71 -8.84
C VAL A 194 -10.38 -13.49 -7.98
N VAL A 195 -10.09 -12.36 -8.64
CA VAL A 195 -9.58 -11.15 -7.99
C VAL A 195 -10.59 -10.50 -7.05
N GLU A 196 -11.88 -10.76 -7.25
CA GLU A 196 -12.97 -10.32 -6.39
C GLU A 196 -12.85 -10.89 -4.97
N PHE A 197 -12.26 -12.08 -4.81
CA PHE A 197 -12.01 -12.68 -3.50
C PHE A 197 -10.86 -11.98 -2.78
N ASP A 198 -9.82 -11.59 -3.49
CA ASP A 198 -8.75 -10.75 -2.95
C ASP A 198 -9.30 -9.35 -2.58
N ALA A 199 -10.17 -8.78 -3.42
CA ALA A 199 -10.83 -7.50 -3.15
C ALA A 199 -11.59 -7.54 -1.82
N LEU A 200 -12.36 -8.63 -1.61
CA LEU A 200 -13.06 -8.89 -0.37
C LEU A 200 -12.09 -9.08 0.80
N ASN A 201 -11.00 -9.84 0.64
CA ASN A 201 -10.00 -10.02 1.68
C ASN A 201 -9.39 -8.69 2.14
N TYR A 202 -9.03 -7.79 1.21
CA TYR A 202 -8.59 -6.43 1.55
C TYR A 202 -9.62 -5.72 2.43
N LYS A 203 -10.89 -5.70 2.02
CA LYS A 203 -11.96 -5.10 2.83
C LYS A 203 -12.10 -5.75 4.19
N LEU A 204 -11.94 -7.07 4.30
CA LEU A 204 -12.00 -7.78 5.57
C LEU A 204 -10.85 -7.33 6.50
N TYR A 205 -9.61 -7.23 6.01
CA TYR A 205 -8.49 -6.74 6.83
C TYR A 205 -8.61 -5.27 7.19
N GLU A 206 -9.06 -4.41 6.28
CA GLU A 206 -9.35 -3.00 6.56
C GLU A 206 -10.35 -2.82 7.72
N ASN A 207 -11.27 -3.78 7.91
CA ASN A 207 -12.22 -3.79 9.02
C ASN A 207 -11.74 -4.61 10.22
N ALA A 208 -10.78 -5.52 10.05
CA ALA A 208 -10.33 -6.42 11.11
C ALA A 208 -9.18 -5.82 11.93
N VAL A 209 -8.19 -5.19 11.29
CA VAL A 209 -7.00 -4.67 12.00
C VAL A 209 -7.44 -3.73 13.11
N THR A 210 -6.94 -4.00 14.31
CA THR A 210 -7.43 -3.39 15.55
C THR A 210 -6.29 -2.70 16.27
N VAL A 211 -6.47 -1.45 16.64
CA VAL A 211 -5.57 -0.74 17.57
C VAL A 211 -6.13 -0.95 18.98
N ILE A 212 -5.38 -1.59 19.88
CA ILE A 212 -5.87 -1.92 21.23
C ILE A 212 -5.29 -1.00 22.31
N LYS A 213 -4.15 -0.37 22.02
CA LYS A 213 -3.55 0.69 22.82
C LYS A 213 -3.02 1.77 21.88
N ASN A 214 -3.20 3.03 22.24
CA ASN A 214 -2.74 4.20 21.48
C ASN A 214 -2.59 5.41 22.44
N HIS A 215 -1.68 5.29 23.39
CA HIS A 215 -1.35 6.40 24.30
C HIS A 215 -0.85 7.60 23.50
N ASP A 216 -1.12 8.81 23.97
CA ASP A 216 -0.77 10.09 23.32
C ASP A 216 -1.16 10.24 21.83
N LYS A 217 -2.01 9.35 21.31
CA LYS A 217 -2.45 9.32 19.91
C LYS A 217 -1.29 9.24 18.91
N LEU A 218 -0.27 8.41 19.20
CA LEU A 218 0.87 8.18 18.30
C LEU A 218 0.45 7.61 16.93
N VAL A 219 -0.68 6.90 16.85
CA VAL A 219 -1.27 6.45 15.59
C VAL A 219 -2.57 7.22 15.28
N PRO A 220 -2.71 7.84 14.09
CA PRO A 220 -1.73 7.84 13.01
C PRO A 220 -0.51 8.75 13.28
N VAL A 221 0.67 8.32 12.84
CA VAL A 221 1.90 9.13 12.86
C VAL A 221 1.74 10.28 11.87
N ARG A 222 1.42 11.47 12.41
CA ARG A 222 1.03 12.63 11.61
C ARG A 222 2.23 13.45 11.13
N ASP A 223 3.05 13.94 12.06
CA ASP A 223 4.17 14.86 11.81
C ASP A 223 5.47 14.06 11.55
N ILE A 224 5.48 13.25 10.49
CA ILE A 224 6.58 12.35 10.15
C ILE A 224 7.94 13.03 9.99
N GLU A 225 7.97 14.33 9.67
CA GLU A 225 9.19 15.12 9.55
C GLU A 225 9.90 15.35 10.89
N LYS A 226 9.19 15.17 12.01
CA LYS A 226 9.75 15.28 13.36
C LYS A 226 10.24 13.94 13.89
N GLU A 227 10.04 12.87 13.13
CA GLU A 227 10.26 11.50 13.58
C GLU A 227 11.46 10.88 12.89
N LYS A 228 12.30 10.21 13.68
CA LYS A 228 13.32 9.28 13.19
C LYS A 228 12.92 7.88 13.62
N ILE A 229 12.50 7.07 12.65
CA ILE A 229 11.79 5.82 12.91
C ILE A 229 12.69 4.61 12.61
N ALA A 230 12.86 3.75 13.61
CA ALA A 230 13.48 2.45 13.45
C ALA A 230 12.42 1.34 13.29
N TYR A 231 12.76 0.29 12.57
CA TYR A 231 12.00 -0.95 12.50
C TYR A 231 12.81 -2.12 13.05
N ILE A 232 12.19 -2.90 13.92
CA ILE A 232 12.74 -4.14 14.47
C ILE A 232 11.78 -5.28 14.15
N LYS A 233 12.33 -6.30 13.47
CA LYS A 233 11.64 -7.56 13.22
C LYS A 233 11.83 -8.52 14.38
N LEU A 234 10.73 -9.01 14.94
CA LEU A 234 10.69 -10.15 15.86
C LEU A 234 9.88 -11.31 15.26
N GLY A 235 10.03 -12.49 15.84
CA GLY A 235 9.42 -13.72 15.34
C GLY A 235 10.24 -14.40 14.23
N ASN A 236 9.64 -15.39 13.57
CA ASN A 236 10.34 -16.33 12.68
C ASN A 236 9.77 -16.41 11.26
N ASP A 237 8.90 -15.48 10.87
CA ASP A 237 8.31 -15.43 9.53
C ASP A 237 8.68 -14.15 8.77
N LYS A 238 8.29 -14.03 7.50
CA LYS A 238 8.60 -12.89 6.63
C LYS A 238 7.95 -11.59 7.10
N SER A 239 8.65 -10.48 6.87
CA SER A 239 8.18 -9.11 7.17
C SER A 239 8.46 -8.12 6.03
N ASP A 240 8.92 -8.62 4.88
CA ASP A 240 9.41 -7.80 3.77
C ASP A 240 8.28 -6.89 3.24
N THR A 241 7.07 -7.42 3.12
CA THR A 241 5.88 -6.67 2.72
C THR A 241 5.57 -5.57 3.71
N PHE A 242 5.63 -5.84 5.02
CA PHE A 242 5.37 -4.84 6.05
C PHE A 242 6.40 -3.71 6.00
N LEU A 243 7.70 -4.04 6.00
CA LEU A 243 8.77 -3.04 5.96
C LEU A 243 8.75 -2.21 4.67
N ALA A 244 8.52 -2.84 3.51
CA ALA A 244 8.37 -2.13 2.25
C ALA A 244 7.20 -1.13 2.29
N ASN A 245 6.06 -1.52 2.87
CA ASN A 245 4.90 -0.64 3.01
C ASN A 245 5.09 0.46 4.06
N LEU A 246 5.85 0.24 5.15
CA LEU A 246 6.23 1.31 6.08
C LEU A 246 7.08 2.38 5.38
N ARG A 247 8.06 1.95 4.56
CA ARG A 247 8.94 2.84 3.78
C ARG A 247 8.22 3.64 2.71
N ASN A 248 7.00 3.25 2.34
CA ASN A 248 6.15 4.06 1.46
C ASN A 248 5.67 5.35 2.14
N TYR A 249 5.75 5.49 3.47
CA TYR A 249 5.28 6.68 4.19
C TYR A 249 6.38 7.53 4.80
N ALA A 250 7.41 6.92 5.34
CA ALA A 250 8.49 7.61 6.05
C ALA A 250 9.85 6.93 5.79
N SER A 251 10.94 7.60 6.14
CA SER A 251 12.26 6.97 6.13
C SER A 251 12.36 6.03 7.32
N ILE A 252 12.55 4.74 7.06
CA ILE A 252 12.58 3.69 8.09
C ILE A 252 13.92 2.94 8.03
N SER A 253 14.69 3.07 9.11
CA SER A 253 15.92 2.29 9.29
C SER A 253 15.59 0.92 9.90
N GLU A 254 16.00 -0.14 9.23
CA GLU A 254 15.86 -1.48 9.79
C GLU A 254 17.06 -1.80 10.69
N ILE A 255 16.79 -2.22 11.92
CA ILE A 255 17.80 -2.64 12.88
C ILE A 255 17.84 -4.16 12.92
N THR A 256 18.92 -4.75 12.40
CA THR A 256 19.09 -6.20 12.22
C THR A 256 20.07 -6.86 13.22
N ASN A 257 20.61 -6.07 14.16
CA ASN A 257 21.54 -6.60 15.16
C ASN A 257 20.86 -7.67 16.03
N LYS A 258 21.60 -8.69 16.45
CA LYS A 258 21.10 -9.85 17.21
C LYS A 258 21.29 -9.73 18.73
N ASN A 259 22.09 -8.76 19.17
CA ASN A 259 22.41 -8.47 20.57
C ASN A 259 21.60 -7.24 21.06
N LEU A 260 20.95 -7.37 22.21
CA LEU A 260 20.03 -6.35 22.73
C LEU A 260 20.75 -5.05 23.09
N ASP A 261 21.89 -5.12 23.78
CA ASP A 261 22.61 -3.92 24.22
C ASP A 261 23.02 -3.07 23.01
N SER A 262 23.49 -3.73 21.95
CA SER A 262 23.83 -3.06 20.69
C SER A 262 22.61 -2.44 20.01
N VAL A 263 21.46 -3.11 20.06
CA VAL A 263 20.19 -2.56 19.56
C VAL A 263 19.81 -1.31 20.36
N LEU A 264 19.81 -1.37 21.69
CA LEU A 264 19.45 -0.24 22.55
C LEU A 264 20.35 0.97 22.31
N VAL A 265 21.67 0.79 22.14
CA VAL A 265 22.59 1.87 21.76
C VAL A 265 22.20 2.48 20.41
N GLN A 266 21.92 1.65 19.40
CA GLN A 266 21.51 2.14 18.08
C GLN A 266 20.18 2.90 18.13
N LEU A 267 19.26 2.50 19.01
CA LEU A 267 17.95 3.11 19.13
C LEU A 267 17.94 4.47 19.86
N GLN A 268 19.04 4.87 20.52
CA GLN A 268 19.14 6.19 21.17
C GLN A 268 18.95 7.34 20.17
N ASP A 269 19.32 7.11 18.91
CA ASP A 269 19.21 8.10 17.85
C ASP A 269 17.83 8.15 17.17
N TYR A 270 16.85 7.39 17.66
CA TYR A 270 15.51 7.26 17.06
C TYR A 270 14.43 7.76 18.03
N THR A 271 13.49 8.54 17.52
CA THR A 271 12.35 9.03 18.31
C THR A 271 11.25 7.99 18.43
N LYS A 272 11.19 7.03 17.50
CA LYS A 272 10.13 6.01 17.45
C LYS A 272 10.64 4.67 16.95
N VAL A 273 10.09 3.60 17.50
CA VAL A 273 10.45 2.22 17.12
C VAL A 273 9.19 1.43 16.78
N ILE A 274 9.11 0.96 15.54
CA ILE A 274 8.07 0.03 15.10
C ILE A 274 8.60 -1.38 15.29
N ILE A 275 7.95 -2.17 16.14
CA ILE A 275 8.28 -3.57 16.33
C ILE A 275 7.25 -4.41 15.58
N GLY A 276 7.69 -5.16 14.56
CA GLY A 276 6.84 -6.12 13.86
C GLY A 276 7.03 -7.52 14.45
N TYR A 277 5.97 -8.11 15.00
CA TYR A 277 5.98 -9.49 15.49
C TYR A 277 5.35 -10.45 14.47
N HIS A 278 6.18 -11.24 13.80
CA HIS A 278 5.80 -12.06 12.64
C HIS A 278 5.90 -13.56 12.92
N LYS A 279 4.77 -14.27 12.85
CA LYS A 279 4.69 -15.74 13.00
C LYS A 279 3.92 -16.34 11.83
N GLN A 280 4.29 -17.56 11.47
CA GLN A 280 3.62 -18.28 10.40
C GLN A 280 2.17 -18.61 10.78
N ASP A 281 1.24 -18.30 9.88
CA ASP A 281 -0.17 -18.66 10.03
C ASP A 281 -0.37 -20.19 10.06
N GLY A 282 -1.30 -20.65 10.89
CA GLY A 282 -1.73 -22.05 10.92
C GLY A 282 -2.35 -22.47 12.24
N ALA A 283 -3.30 -23.42 12.20
CA ALA A 283 -4.06 -23.87 13.37
C ALA A 283 -3.16 -24.34 14.54
N TRP A 284 -2.09 -25.07 14.20
CA TRP A 284 -1.16 -25.69 15.16
C TRP A 284 0.13 -24.90 15.37
N ARG A 285 0.24 -23.70 14.81
CA ARG A 285 1.46 -22.89 14.94
C ARG A 285 1.47 -22.19 16.29
N ASN A 286 2.64 -22.24 16.95
CA ASN A 286 2.88 -21.54 18.20
C ASN A 286 3.19 -20.07 17.92
N HIS A 287 2.34 -19.18 18.41
CA HIS A 287 2.46 -17.73 18.25
C HIS A 287 2.95 -17.05 19.54
N ASN A 288 3.28 -17.81 20.59
CA ASN A 288 3.66 -17.23 21.87
C ASN A 288 5.03 -16.55 21.78
N LEU A 289 5.14 -15.41 22.46
CA LEU A 289 6.40 -14.71 22.65
C LEU A 289 7.34 -15.58 23.50
N ASN A 290 8.58 -15.72 23.05
CA ASN A 290 9.63 -16.32 23.89
C ASN A 290 10.25 -15.28 24.84
N PHE A 291 11.02 -15.75 25.83
CA PHE A 291 11.66 -14.88 26.83
C PHE A 291 12.51 -13.77 26.20
N LYS A 292 13.29 -14.09 25.15
CA LYS A 292 14.12 -13.11 24.46
C LYS A 292 13.27 -12.02 23.81
N GLU A 293 12.20 -12.38 23.11
CA GLU A 293 11.30 -11.44 22.45
C GLU A 293 10.62 -10.52 23.45
N MET A 294 10.11 -11.05 24.57
CA MET A 294 9.50 -10.24 25.63
C MET A 294 10.51 -9.28 26.26
N LEU A 295 11.73 -9.76 26.54
CA LEU A 295 12.81 -8.92 27.07
C LEU A 295 13.12 -7.76 26.12
N TRP A 296 13.20 -8.02 24.81
CA TRP A 296 13.47 -6.99 23.81
C TRP A 296 12.37 -5.95 23.77
N ILE A 297 11.11 -6.37 23.68
CA ILE A 297 9.95 -5.46 23.67
C ILE A 297 10.01 -4.55 24.90
N ASN A 298 10.16 -5.13 26.10
CA ASN A 298 10.16 -4.37 27.36
C ASN A 298 11.34 -3.40 27.48
N GLN A 299 12.55 -3.79 27.07
CA GLN A 299 13.72 -2.92 27.19
C GLN A 299 13.70 -1.78 26.16
N ILE A 300 13.20 -2.04 24.95
CA ILE A 300 13.05 -1.02 23.91
C ILE A 300 11.97 0.00 24.31
N ALA A 301 10.83 -0.49 24.79
CA ALA A 301 9.70 0.34 25.23
C ALA A 301 10.07 1.32 26.36
N LYS A 302 11.01 0.95 27.24
CA LYS A 302 11.52 1.85 28.29
C LYS A 302 12.37 3.03 27.79
N GLN A 303 12.89 2.94 26.57
CA GLN A 303 13.83 3.93 26.02
C GLN A 303 13.22 4.76 24.89
N ASN A 304 12.25 4.21 24.17
CA ASN A 304 11.70 4.81 22.95
C ASN A 304 10.20 4.60 22.87
N ASP A 305 9.52 5.53 22.19
CA ASP A 305 8.14 5.35 21.81
C ASP A 305 7.98 4.13 20.88
N VAL A 306 7.26 3.10 21.32
CA VAL A 306 7.05 1.84 20.60
C VAL A 306 5.65 1.75 19.98
N ILE A 307 5.64 1.37 18.70
CA ILE A 307 4.47 0.84 18.01
C ILE A 307 4.67 -0.66 17.81
N LEU A 308 4.05 -1.47 18.68
CA LEU A 308 4.07 -2.93 18.57
C LEU A 308 2.98 -3.40 17.61
N THR A 309 3.36 -3.97 16.47
CA THR A 309 2.44 -4.51 15.46
C THR A 309 2.51 -6.03 15.43
N CYS A 310 1.42 -6.69 15.79
CA CYS A 310 1.34 -8.14 15.95
C CYS A 310 0.62 -8.81 14.78
N PHE A 311 1.35 -9.61 14.00
CA PHE A 311 0.82 -10.45 12.92
C PHE A 311 0.52 -11.85 13.45
N THR A 312 -0.25 -11.89 14.54
CA THR A 312 -0.53 -13.09 15.34
C THR A 312 -1.93 -13.04 15.96
N LYS A 313 -2.42 -14.20 16.42
CA LYS A 313 -3.61 -14.30 17.29
C LYS A 313 -3.40 -13.47 18.57
N PRO A 314 -4.44 -12.79 19.11
CA PRO A 314 -4.33 -11.94 20.31
C PRO A 314 -3.69 -12.61 21.52
N TYR A 315 -3.89 -13.92 21.68
CA TYR A 315 -3.30 -14.72 22.76
C TYR A 315 -1.76 -14.70 22.78
N SER A 316 -1.08 -14.32 21.71
CA SER A 316 0.39 -14.17 21.76
C SER A 316 0.86 -13.15 22.79
N LEU A 317 0.00 -12.19 23.16
CA LEU A 317 0.30 -11.12 24.09
C LEU A 317 0.06 -11.49 25.56
N THR A 318 -0.60 -12.63 25.88
CA THR A 318 -0.86 -13.02 27.29
C THR A 318 0.43 -13.33 28.07
N ASN A 319 1.52 -13.64 27.36
CA ASN A 319 2.85 -13.81 27.95
C ASN A 319 3.48 -12.47 28.37
N LEU A 320 3.08 -11.36 27.75
CA LEU A 320 3.58 -10.03 28.09
C LEU A 320 2.78 -9.50 29.28
N LYS A 321 3.45 -9.35 30.44
CA LYS A 321 2.78 -9.01 31.71
C LYS A 321 2.73 -7.51 32.02
N ASN A 322 3.46 -6.70 31.27
CA ASN A 322 3.42 -5.25 31.41
C ASN A 322 3.27 -4.63 30.02
N PHE A 323 2.29 -3.74 29.88
CA PHE A 323 2.05 -2.96 28.67
C PHE A 323 2.27 -1.47 28.89
N GLU A 324 2.55 -1.00 30.12
CA GLU A 324 2.64 0.41 30.52
C GLU A 324 3.56 1.21 29.59
N ASP A 325 4.79 0.73 29.41
CA ASP A 325 5.84 1.37 28.61
C ASP A 325 5.60 1.27 27.08
N ILE A 326 4.58 0.53 26.60
CA ILE A 326 4.31 0.39 25.16
C ILE A 326 3.24 1.39 24.74
N GLU A 327 3.57 2.38 23.94
CA GLU A 327 2.65 3.48 23.59
C GLU A 327 1.49 2.99 22.72
N THR A 328 1.79 2.18 21.70
CA THR A 328 0.78 1.70 20.75
C THR A 328 0.89 0.21 20.49
N ILE A 329 -0.26 -0.47 20.44
CA ILE A 329 -0.35 -1.88 20.05
C ILE A 329 -1.39 -2.03 18.93
N VAL A 330 -0.95 -2.61 17.80
CA VAL A 330 -1.74 -2.88 16.61
C VAL A 330 -1.83 -4.40 16.40
N MET A 331 -3.04 -4.95 16.45
CA MET A 331 -3.33 -6.35 16.13
C MET A 331 -3.68 -6.49 14.64
N ALA A 332 -2.77 -7.04 13.85
CA ALA A 332 -2.95 -7.36 12.44
C ALA A 332 -3.42 -8.81 12.19
N TYR A 333 -3.45 -9.64 13.24
CA TYR A 333 -3.99 -11.00 13.31
C TYR A 333 -3.25 -12.10 12.55
N GLN A 334 -2.98 -11.90 11.26
CA GLN A 334 -2.36 -12.89 10.37
C GLN A 334 -1.16 -12.30 9.65
N ASN A 335 -0.20 -13.14 9.26
CA ASN A 335 1.07 -12.69 8.69
C ASN A 335 1.10 -12.69 7.15
N ASN A 336 -0.06 -12.74 6.50
CA ASN A 336 -0.14 -12.63 5.04
C ASN A 336 0.15 -11.21 4.52
N ASP A 337 0.35 -11.10 3.21
CA ASP A 337 0.75 -9.85 2.56
C ASP A 337 -0.32 -8.76 2.61
N ILE A 338 -1.61 -9.13 2.68
CA ILE A 338 -2.71 -8.17 2.80
C ILE A 338 -2.67 -7.51 4.17
N ALA A 339 -2.59 -8.28 5.27
CA ALA A 339 -2.46 -7.74 6.61
C ALA A 339 -1.21 -6.84 6.74
N GLN A 340 -0.07 -7.28 6.18
CA GLN A 340 1.17 -6.49 6.14
C GLN A 340 1.08 -5.22 5.28
N THR A 341 0.12 -5.13 4.35
CA THR A 341 -0.17 -3.92 3.57
C THR A 341 -1.16 -2.98 4.28
N ILE A 342 -2.12 -3.52 5.05
CA ILE A 342 -3.11 -2.73 5.79
C ILE A 342 -2.52 -2.09 7.04
N ALA A 343 -1.70 -2.80 7.82
CA ALA A 343 -1.20 -2.27 9.09
C ALA A 343 -0.40 -0.95 8.95
N PRO A 344 0.53 -0.79 7.98
CA PRO A 344 1.19 0.49 7.72
C PRO A 344 0.23 1.63 7.34
N GLN A 345 -0.84 1.32 6.60
CA GLN A 345 -1.86 2.31 6.23
C GLN A 345 -2.56 2.87 7.47
N ILE A 346 -2.79 2.04 8.48
CA ILE A 346 -3.34 2.47 9.77
C ILE A 346 -2.31 3.26 10.57
N ILE A 347 -1.06 2.77 10.66
CA ILE A 347 0.03 3.42 11.40
C ILE A 347 0.25 4.85 10.91
N PHE A 348 0.22 5.09 9.60
CA PHE A 348 0.44 6.42 9.01
C PHE A 348 -0.85 7.15 8.61
N GLY A 349 -2.02 6.57 8.90
CA GLY A 349 -3.33 7.20 8.68
C GLY A 349 -3.72 7.41 7.22
N ALA A 350 -3.22 6.57 6.31
CA ALA A 350 -3.84 6.40 4.99
C ALA A 350 -5.22 5.71 5.08
N MET A 351 -5.52 5.11 6.24
CA MET A 351 -6.86 4.70 6.68
C MET A 351 -6.94 4.75 8.21
N GLY A 352 -8.15 4.84 8.75
CA GLY A 352 -8.42 4.70 10.18
C GLY A 352 -8.66 3.25 10.59
N ALA A 353 -8.24 2.88 11.79
CA ALA A 353 -8.59 1.61 12.41
C ALA A 353 -10.03 1.65 12.94
N LYS A 354 -10.73 0.53 12.83
CA LYS A 354 -12.09 0.33 13.36
C LYS A 354 -12.35 -1.08 13.89
N GLY A 355 -11.34 -1.96 13.80
CA GLY A 355 -11.44 -3.31 14.30
C GLY A 355 -11.68 -3.35 15.81
N LYS A 356 -12.20 -4.48 16.28
CA LYS A 356 -12.44 -4.77 17.69
C LYS A 356 -11.92 -6.16 18.02
N LEU A 357 -11.33 -6.31 19.20
CA LEU A 357 -10.79 -7.58 19.68
C LEU A 357 -11.88 -8.66 19.69
N PRO A 358 -11.64 -9.83 19.06
CA PRO A 358 -12.60 -10.92 19.08
C PRO A 358 -12.57 -11.72 20.38
N VAL A 359 -11.54 -11.52 21.22
CA VAL A 359 -11.27 -12.24 22.47
C VAL A 359 -10.55 -11.30 23.44
N SER A 360 -10.67 -11.54 24.74
CA SER A 360 -9.88 -10.81 25.74
C SER A 360 -8.42 -11.27 25.75
N ILE A 361 -7.53 -10.37 26.13
CA ILE A 361 -6.11 -10.64 26.41
C ILE A 361 -5.91 -10.42 27.91
N ASP A 362 -5.90 -11.53 28.66
CA ASP A 362 -5.94 -11.52 30.12
C ASP A 362 -7.00 -10.52 30.65
N ASP A 363 -6.68 -9.77 31.70
CA ASP A 363 -7.54 -8.73 32.23
C ASP A 363 -7.31 -7.34 31.64
N GLU A 364 -6.23 -7.15 30.88
CA GLU A 364 -5.78 -5.85 30.38
C GLU A 364 -6.65 -5.33 29.23
N PHE A 365 -6.94 -6.19 28.24
CA PHE A 365 -7.74 -5.81 27.08
C PHE A 365 -8.95 -6.73 26.95
N LYS A 366 -10.16 -6.17 27.03
CA LYS A 366 -11.39 -6.96 26.98
C LYS A 366 -11.85 -7.23 25.55
N VAL A 367 -12.59 -8.32 25.37
CA VAL A 367 -13.32 -8.60 24.13
C VAL A 367 -14.18 -7.39 23.72
N ASN A 368 -14.23 -7.13 22.41
CA ASN A 368 -14.85 -5.96 21.78
C ASN A 368 -14.17 -4.60 22.05
N GLU A 369 -13.02 -4.56 22.72
CA GLU A 369 -12.22 -3.33 22.77
C GLU A 369 -11.49 -3.08 21.46
N GLY A 370 -11.26 -1.81 21.15
CA GLY A 370 -10.53 -1.36 19.98
C GLY A 370 -10.70 0.15 19.82
N ILE A 371 -9.59 0.84 19.60
CA ILE A 371 -9.51 2.29 19.47
C ILE A 371 -9.71 2.64 17.98
N GLU A 372 -10.66 3.53 17.73
CA GLU A 372 -10.83 4.10 16.39
C GLU A 372 -9.76 5.16 16.14
N THR A 373 -9.11 5.10 14.97
CA THR A 373 -8.09 6.08 14.58
C THR A 373 -8.53 6.87 13.35
N LEU A 374 -7.94 8.06 13.17
CA LEU A 374 -8.34 8.97 12.10
C LEU A 374 -7.68 8.60 10.77
N GLU A 375 -8.44 8.70 9.68
CA GLU A 375 -7.89 8.77 8.33
C GLU A 375 -7.47 10.20 8.02
N ILE A 376 -6.18 10.42 7.74
CA ILE A 376 -5.60 11.73 7.43
C ILE A 376 -5.29 11.91 5.94
N LYS A 377 -5.91 11.11 5.07
CA LYS A 377 -5.83 11.21 3.60
C LYS A 377 -4.40 11.20 3.05
N ARG A 378 -3.54 10.32 3.59
CA ARG A 378 -2.31 9.91 2.90
C ARG A 378 -2.66 8.92 1.79
N LEU A 379 -1.81 8.84 0.78
CA LEU A 379 -1.96 7.89 -0.31
C LEU A 379 -1.91 6.45 0.26
N GLY A 380 -3.00 5.69 0.11
CA GLY A 380 -3.08 4.30 0.57
C GLY A 380 -2.75 3.29 -0.54
N PHE A 381 -2.93 2.00 -0.25
CA PHE A 381 -2.56 0.89 -1.14
C PHE A 381 -3.65 -0.19 -1.11
N THR A 382 -4.14 -0.58 -2.28
CA THR A 382 -5.17 -1.62 -2.42
C THR A 382 -5.08 -2.21 -3.83
N ILE A 383 -5.93 -3.17 -4.15
CA ILE A 383 -6.02 -3.72 -5.51
C ILE A 383 -6.98 -2.88 -6.39
N PRO A 384 -6.81 -2.89 -7.72
CA PRO A 384 -7.63 -2.08 -8.65
C PRO A 384 -9.15 -2.18 -8.43
N GLU A 385 -9.64 -3.38 -8.12
CA GLU A 385 -11.07 -3.68 -7.99
C GLU A 385 -11.73 -2.87 -6.87
N ASN A 386 -10.98 -2.60 -5.79
CA ASN A 386 -11.49 -1.83 -4.64
C ASN A 386 -11.69 -0.35 -4.93
N VAL A 387 -11.16 0.16 -6.05
CA VAL A 387 -11.38 1.54 -6.51
C VAL A 387 -12.14 1.59 -7.84
N GLY A 388 -12.83 0.51 -8.20
CA GLY A 388 -13.63 0.40 -9.42
C GLY A 388 -12.77 0.37 -10.69
N MET A 389 -11.65 -0.36 -10.64
CA MET A 389 -10.76 -0.55 -11.80
C MET A 389 -10.52 -2.03 -12.08
N ASN A 390 -10.34 -2.36 -13.35
CA ASN A 390 -10.11 -3.71 -13.82
C ASN A 390 -8.61 -4.01 -13.90
N SER A 391 -8.11 -4.88 -13.01
CA SER A 391 -6.70 -5.27 -12.98
C SER A 391 -6.23 -5.90 -14.30
N LYS A 392 -7.06 -6.71 -14.97
CA LYS A 392 -6.72 -7.35 -16.25
C LYS A 392 -6.50 -6.31 -17.34
N VAL A 393 -7.30 -5.24 -17.41
CA VAL A 393 -7.06 -4.14 -18.36
C VAL A 393 -5.76 -3.42 -18.04
N LEU A 394 -5.48 -3.14 -16.76
CA LEU A 394 -4.25 -2.48 -16.33
C LEU A 394 -2.98 -3.28 -16.67
N THR A 395 -3.02 -4.61 -16.74
CA THR A 395 -1.85 -5.40 -17.19
C THR A 395 -1.41 -5.10 -18.62
N LYS A 396 -2.24 -4.43 -19.45
CA LYS A 396 -1.79 -3.94 -20.77
C LYS A 396 -0.68 -2.89 -20.64
N ILE A 397 -0.56 -2.21 -19.50
CA ILE A 397 0.54 -1.27 -19.22
C ILE A 397 1.88 -2.01 -19.28
N ASP A 398 1.98 -3.23 -18.72
CA ASP A 398 3.18 -4.07 -18.80
C ASP A 398 3.61 -4.30 -20.25
N SER A 399 2.65 -4.55 -21.15
CA SER A 399 2.93 -4.79 -22.57
C SER A 399 3.46 -3.54 -23.27
N ILE A 400 2.87 -2.37 -22.99
CA ILE A 400 3.31 -1.09 -23.56
C ILE A 400 4.71 -0.70 -23.04
N ALA A 401 4.96 -0.90 -21.74
CA ALA A 401 6.26 -0.67 -21.12
C ALA A 401 7.36 -1.55 -21.74
N ASN A 402 7.10 -2.86 -21.85
CA ASN A 402 8.03 -3.79 -22.47
C ASN A 402 8.24 -3.52 -23.96
N TYR A 403 7.19 -3.06 -24.67
CA TYR A 403 7.31 -2.61 -26.05
C TYR A 403 8.29 -1.44 -26.17
N ALA A 404 8.14 -0.40 -25.34
CA ALA A 404 9.03 0.76 -25.34
C ALA A 404 10.51 0.37 -25.10
N ILE A 405 10.75 -0.56 -24.18
CA ILE A 405 12.10 -1.09 -23.89
C ILE A 405 12.64 -1.88 -25.09
N SER A 406 11.84 -2.81 -25.63
CA SER A 406 12.25 -3.67 -26.76
C SER A 406 12.58 -2.87 -28.03
N LYS A 407 11.93 -1.72 -28.20
CA LYS A 407 12.16 -0.79 -29.32
C LYS A 407 13.24 0.25 -29.04
N LYS A 408 13.98 0.12 -27.93
CA LYS A 408 15.02 1.04 -27.50
C LYS A 408 14.54 2.50 -27.47
N MET A 409 13.33 2.72 -26.94
CA MET A 409 12.79 4.07 -26.70
C MET A 409 13.20 4.62 -25.34
N THR A 410 13.45 3.73 -24.37
CA THR A 410 14.05 4.02 -23.07
C THR A 410 14.72 2.76 -22.53
N PRO A 411 15.87 2.84 -21.82
CA PRO A 411 16.47 1.69 -21.16
C PRO A 411 15.61 1.09 -20.05
N GLY A 412 14.99 1.96 -19.25
CA GLY A 412 14.11 1.57 -18.16
C GLY A 412 13.08 2.64 -17.83
N LEU A 413 12.06 2.26 -17.07
CA LEU A 413 10.97 3.16 -16.69
C LEU A 413 10.28 2.70 -15.39
N GLN A 414 9.59 3.65 -14.74
CA GLN A 414 8.68 3.42 -13.61
C GLN A 414 7.29 3.94 -13.93
N VAL A 415 6.26 3.22 -13.49
CA VAL A 415 4.86 3.65 -13.62
C VAL A 415 4.13 3.48 -12.29
N VAL A 416 3.46 4.55 -11.85
CA VAL A 416 2.54 4.55 -10.72
C VAL A 416 1.17 5.03 -11.19
N VAL A 417 0.12 4.31 -10.78
CA VAL A 417 -1.27 4.70 -10.93
C VAL A 417 -1.96 4.63 -9.57
N ALA A 418 -2.57 5.74 -9.19
CA ALA A 418 -3.47 5.80 -8.04
C ALA A 418 -4.84 6.28 -8.48
N ARG A 419 -5.88 5.77 -7.81
CA ARG A 419 -7.25 6.26 -7.95
C ARG A 419 -7.93 6.30 -6.60
N LYS A 420 -8.78 7.32 -6.36
CA LYS A 420 -9.49 7.51 -5.07
C LYS A 420 -8.53 7.51 -3.87
N GLY A 421 -7.37 8.15 -4.03
CA GLY A 421 -6.35 8.22 -2.99
C GLY A 421 -5.63 6.90 -2.67
N LYS A 422 -5.76 5.86 -3.49
CA LYS A 422 -5.07 4.58 -3.30
C LYS A 422 -4.22 4.21 -4.53
N VAL A 423 -2.96 3.84 -4.32
CA VAL A 423 -2.08 3.23 -5.32
C VAL A 423 -2.58 1.81 -5.61
N ILE A 424 -2.76 1.53 -6.89
CA ILE A 424 -3.28 0.25 -7.40
C ILE A 424 -2.37 -0.39 -8.45
N TYR A 425 -1.37 0.36 -8.92
CA TYR A 425 -0.36 -0.13 -9.84
C TYR A 425 0.95 0.61 -9.56
N GLN A 426 2.03 -0.13 -9.28
CA GLN A 426 3.37 0.40 -9.07
C GLN A 426 4.41 -0.61 -9.56
N LYS A 427 4.95 -0.38 -10.76
CA LYS A 427 5.92 -1.30 -11.38
C LYS A 427 7.08 -0.55 -12.04
N SER A 428 8.23 -1.24 -12.07
CA SER A 428 9.45 -0.82 -12.76
C SER A 428 9.79 -1.81 -13.86
N PHE A 429 10.37 -1.32 -14.94
CA PHE A 429 10.70 -2.13 -16.11
C PHE A 429 12.09 -1.76 -16.65
N GLY A 430 12.73 -2.72 -17.33
CA GLY A 430 14.00 -2.50 -18.02
C GLY A 430 15.21 -2.44 -17.10
N ASN A 431 16.27 -1.81 -17.59
CA ASN A 431 17.57 -1.71 -16.92
C ASN A 431 18.01 -0.25 -16.84
N HIS A 432 19.06 0.02 -16.06
CA HIS A 432 19.62 1.37 -15.91
C HIS A 432 20.12 1.95 -17.25
N THR A 433 20.73 1.11 -18.09
CA THR A 433 21.19 1.43 -19.44
C THR A 433 20.85 0.26 -20.38
N TYR A 434 20.95 0.45 -21.70
CA TYR A 434 20.62 -0.62 -22.66
C TYR A 434 21.51 -1.86 -22.52
N GLU A 435 22.77 -1.67 -22.12
CA GLU A 435 23.78 -2.74 -22.03
C GLU A 435 23.95 -3.26 -20.58
N SER A 436 23.35 -2.58 -19.59
CA SER A 436 23.47 -2.99 -18.18
C SER A 436 22.57 -4.17 -17.83
N SER A 437 23.07 -5.05 -16.96
CA SER A 437 22.27 -6.10 -16.31
C SER A 437 21.51 -5.61 -15.06
N GLN A 438 21.79 -4.38 -14.60
CA GLN A 438 21.16 -3.79 -13.42
C GLN A 438 19.72 -3.37 -13.72
N LYS A 439 18.78 -4.05 -13.06
CA LYS A 439 17.34 -3.81 -13.19
C LYS A 439 16.93 -2.50 -12.52
N VAL A 440 15.93 -1.84 -13.12
CA VAL A 440 15.22 -0.76 -12.44
C VAL A 440 14.33 -1.35 -11.36
N THR A 441 14.39 -0.80 -10.16
CA THR A 441 13.50 -1.07 -9.03
C THR A 441 12.63 0.14 -8.72
N ASN A 442 11.56 -0.05 -7.95
CA ASN A 442 10.67 1.05 -7.53
C ASN A 442 11.36 2.09 -6.62
N THR A 443 12.55 1.78 -6.11
CA THR A 443 13.36 2.67 -5.27
C THR A 443 14.41 3.46 -6.05
N ASN A 444 14.67 3.11 -7.32
CA ASN A 444 15.57 3.92 -8.15
C ASN A 444 14.98 5.31 -8.41
N ILE A 445 15.87 6.30 -8.51
CA ILE A 445 15.49 7.69 -8.75
C ILE A 445 15.97 8.15 -10.14
N TYR A 446 15.10 8.90 -10.81
CA TYR A 446 15.32 9.44 -12.15
C TYR A 446 15.52 10.94 -12.08
N ASP A 447 16.33 11.50 -12.99
CA ASP A 447 16.24 12.93 -13.30
C ASP A 447 14.85 13.22 -13.89
N ILE A 448 14.02 13.94 -13.12
CA ILE A 448 12.62 14.19 -13.51
C ILE A 448 12.46 15.41 -14.42
N ALA A 449 13.57 16.06 -14.79
CA ALA A 449 13.63 17.19 -15.70
C ALA A 449 12.57 18.25 -15.37
N SER A 450 11.76 18.65 -16.36
CA SER A 450 10.79 19.75 -16.19
C SER A 450 9.65 19.46 -15.21
N LEU A 451 9.50 18.23 -14.69
CA LEU A 451 8.60 17.99 -13.55
C LEU A 451 9.03 18.78 -12.31
N THR A 452 10.31 19.17 -12.19
CA THR A 452 10.82 20.07 -11.14
C THR A 452 9.97 21.32 -10.95
N LYS A 453 9.45 21.88 -12.05
CA LYS A 453 8.60 23.07 -12.03
C LYS A 453 7.41 22.90 -11.10
N ILE A 454 6.66 21.81 -11.27
CA ILE A 454 5.43 21.55 -10.53
C ILE A 454 5.66 20.81 -9.21
N VAL A 455 6.86 20.25 -9.00
CA VAL A 455 7.23 19.51 -7.78
C VAL A 455 7.97 20.39 -6.76
N ALA A 456 8.77 21.38 -7.19
CA ALA A 456 9.52 22.29 -6.31
C ALA A 456 9.06 23.75 -6.39
N THR A 457 9.14 24.37 -7.56
CA THR A 457 9.00 25.83 -7.66
C THR A 457 7.56 26.30 -7.55
N LEU A 458 6.65 25.71 -8.34
CA LEU A 458 5.23 26.04 -8.33
C LEU A 458 4.58 25.94 -6.95
N PRO A 459 4.77 24.88 -6.13
CA PRO A 459 4.14 24.82 -4.83
C PRO A 459 4.67 25.89 -3.87
N ASN A 460 5.96 26.28 -3.97
CA ASN A 460 6.48 27.41 -3.22
C ASN A 460 5.90 28.74 -3.70
N VAL A 461 5.74 28.95 -5.02
CA VAL A 461 5.06 30.13 -5.57
C VAL A 461 3.59 30.21 -5.11
N MET A 462 2.89 29.07 -5.07
CA MET A 462 1.52 28.99 -4.55
C MET A 462 1.45 29.34 -3.06
N ARG A 463 2.46 28.96 -2.26
CA ARG A 463 2.56 29.40 -0.86
C ARG A 463 2.80 30.91 -0.72
N GLU A 464 3.67 31.50 -1.53
CA GLU A 464 3.86 32.96 -1.52
C GLU A 464 2.57 33.70 -1.92
N PHE A 465 1.80 33.11 -2.85
CA PHE A 465 0.48 33.62 -3.23
C PHE A 465 -0.53 33.50 -2.07
N ASP A 466 -0.62 32.33 -1.41
CA ASP A 466 -1.49 32.10 -0.25
C ASP A 466 -1.17 33.06 0.92
N GLN A 467 0.11 33.39 1.10
CA GLN A 467 0.57 34.31 2.14
C GLN A 467 0.37 35.79 1.77
N GLY A 468 -0.11 36.08 0.55
CA GLY A 468 -0.33 37.44 0.06
C GLY A 468 0.93 38.18 -0.37
N HIS A 469 2.08 37.50 -0.48
CA HIS A 469 3.32 38.10 -0.99
C HIS A 469 3.33 38.23 -2.52
N LEU A 470 2.57 37.37 -3.22
CA LEU A 470 2.34 37.44 -4.66
C LEU A 470 0.85 37.54 -5.00
N THR A 471 0.57 38.21 -6.11
CA THR A 471 -0.72 38.19 -6.81
C THR A 471 -0.48 37.75 -8.26
N LEU A 472 -1.53 37.41 -8.99
CA LEU A 472 -1.42 37.05 -10.41
C LEU A 472 -0.94 38.24 -11.26
N GLU A 473 -1.17 39.46 -10.77
CA GLU A 473 -0.83 40.74 -11.38
C GLU A 473 0.56 41.26 -10.95
N THR A 474 1.19 40.62 -9.95
CA THR A 474 2.52 41.00 -9.49
C THR A 474 3.49 40.98 -10.67
N LYS A 475 4.22 42.08 -10.87
CA LYS A 475 5.13 42.27 -12.00
C LYS A 475 6.55 41.82 -11.65
N LEU A 476 7.30 41.35 -12.64
CA LEU A 476 8.67 40.88 -12.48
C LEU A 476 9.58 41.92 -11.79
N LYS A 477 9.43 43.21 -12.10
CA LYS A 477 10.20 44.30 -11.46
C LYS A 477 9.97 44.46 -9.95
N ALA A 478 8.83 43.98 -9.45
CA ALA A 478 8.51 43.96 -8.02
C ALA A 478 9.11 42.73 -7.34
N MET A 479 9.28 41.63 -8.08
CA MET A 479 9.89 40.39 -7.59
C MET A 479 11.43 40.46 -7.60
N LEU A 480 12.03 41.02 -8.66
CA LEU A 480 13.47 41.05 -8.85
C LEU A 480 13.94 42.49 -9.13
N PRO A 481 14.80 43.08 -8.27
CA PRO A 481 15.33 44.43 -8.47
C PRO A 481 16.04 44.63 -9.81
N GLU A 482 16.79 43.63 -10.27
CA GLU A 482 17.56 43.66 -11.52
C GLU A 482 16.67 43.75 -12.76
N ALA A 483 15.42 43.26 -12.66
CA ALA A 483 14.47 43.30 -13.77
C ALA A 483 13.86 44.68 -14.01
N LYS A 484 14.03 45.67 -13.10
CA LYS A 484 13.37 46.98 -13.16
C LYS A 484 13.57 47.73 -14.47
N ASN A 485 14.77 47.66 -15.04
CA ASN A 485 15.14 48.36 -16.28
C ASN A 485 15.13 47.44 -17.50
N SER A 486 14.70 46.18 -17.35
CA SER A 486 14.64 45.22 -18.45
C SER A 486 13.37 45.39 -19.29
N ASN A 487 13.38 44.90 -20.53
CA ASN A 487 12.17 44.80 -21.36
C ASN A 487 11.12 43.82 -20.79
N LYS A 488 11.46 43.06 -19.74
CA LYS A 488 10.59 42.09 -19.04
C LYS A 488 9.97 42.64 -17.77
N ALA A 489 10.30 43.87 -17.36
CA ALA A 489 9.92 44.47 -16.09
C ALA A 489 8.42 44.37 -15.75
N ASN A 490 7.56 44.45 -16.76
CA ASN A 490 6.10 44.45 -16.61
C ASN A 490 5.43 43.09 -16.86
N ALA A 491 6.19 42.01 -17.10
CA ALA A 491 5.63 40.66 -17.17
C ALA A 491 5.00 40.30 -15.82
N THR A 492 3.75 39.85 -15.84
CA THR A 492 3.01 39.46 -14.63
C THR A 492 3.24 37.99 -14.28
N VAL A 493 3.03 37.61 -13.01
CA VAL A 493 3.03 36.22 -12.56
C VAL A 493 2.13 35.36 -13.45
N LEU A 494 0.92 35.84 -13.76
CA LEU A 494 -0.03 35.15 -14.64
C LEU A 494 0.54 34.93 -16.05
N ASP A 495 1.07 35.97 -16.68
CA ASP A 495 1.64 35.86 -18.04
C ASP A 495 2.87 34.93 -18.07
N MET A 496 3.68 34.96 -17.02
CA MET A 496 4.89 34.13 -16.89
C MET A 496 4.54 32.66 -16.71
N LEU A 497 3.65 32.33 -15.79
CA LEU A 497 3.26 30.95 -15.44
C LEU A 497 2.32 30.30 -16.46
N THR A 498 1.64 31.10 -17.29
CA THR A 498 0.87 30.61 -18.45
C THR A 498 1.67 30.61 -19.76
N HIS A 499 2.98 30.89 -19.70
CA HIS A 499 3.89 30.91 -20.86
C HIS A 499 3.46 31.84 -22.00
N GLN A 500 2.96 33.03 -21.68
CA GLN A 500 2.62 34.07 -22.65
C GLN A 500 3.32 35.42 -22.39
N ALA A 501 4.27 35.47 -21.45
CA ALA A 501 5.10 36.64 -21.17
C ALA A 501 6.05 37.05 -22.31
N ARG A 502 5.98 36.37 -23.47
CA ARG A 502 6.82 36.61 -24.66
C ARG A 502 8.31 36.35 -24.43
N PHE A 503 8.68 35.58 -23.42
CA PHE A 503 10.07 35.21 -23.19
C PHE A 503 10.58 34.28 -24.28
N GLN A 504 11.89 34.35 -24.57
CA GLN A 504 12.51 33.37 -25.45
C GLN A 504 12.38 31.96 -24.84
N PRO A 505 12.23 30.90 -25.66
CA PRO A 505 12.03 29.56 -25.13
C PRO A 505 13.22 29.06 -24.29
N TRP A 506 14.44 29.25 -24.81
CA TRP A 506 15.65 28.70 -24.25
C TRP A 506 16.89 29.43 -24.77
N ILE A 507 17.94 29.51 -23.96
CA ILE A 507 19.29 29.95 -24.35
C ILE A 507 20.30 28.91 -23.84
N PRO A 508 21.22 28.42 -24.70
CA PRO A 508 22.27 27.49 -24.30
C PRO A 508 23.43 28.23 -23.61
N PHE A 509 23.25 28.68 -22.37
CA PHE A 509 24.25 29.50 -21.65
C PHE A 509 25.66 28.88 -21.64
N TYR A 510 25.74 27.56 -21.53
CA TYR A 510 27.01 26.82 -21.54
C TYR A 510 27.83 27.02 -22.81
N LYS A 511 27.23 27.34 -23.96
CA LYS A 511 27.99 27.54 -25.20
C LYS A 511 28.94 28.73 -25.11
N ALA A 512 28.58 29.76 -24.34
CA ALA A 512 29.42 30.93 -24.12
C ALA A 512 30.61 30.66 -23.19
N THR A 513 30.64 29.49 -22.53
CA THR A 513 31.71 29.09 -21.61
C THR A 513 32.65 28.04 -22.19
N LEU A 514 32.45 27.64 -23.45
CA LEU A 514 33.32 26.71 -24.15
C LEU A 514 34.50 27.43 -24.82
N ASP A 515 35.61 26.71 -24.97
CA ASP A 515 36.76 27.15 -25.76
C ASP A 515 36.56 26.88 -27.28
N SER A 516 37.58 27.20 -28.07
CA SER A 516 37.57 26.99 -29.53
C SER A 516 37.49 25.51 -29.95
N LEU A 517 37.73 24.58 -29.03
CA LEU A 517 37.63 23.13 -29.23
C LEU A 517 36.29 22.56 -28.71
N ASN A 518 35.34 23.41 -28.34
CA ASN A 518 34.07 23.04 -27.71
C ASN A 518 34.26 22.24 -26.40
N ARG A 519 35.29 22.58 -25.62
CA ARG A 519 35.53 22.06 -24.28
C ARG A 519 35.26 23.14 -23.22
N PRO A 520 34.88 22.78 -21.99
CA PRO A 520 34.76 23.74 -20.91
C PRO A 520 36.04 24.57 -20.74
N SER A 521 35.95 25.89 -20.95
CA SER A 521 37.11 26.77 -20.93
C SER A 521 37.65 26.94 -19.51
N THR A 522 38.98 26.92 -19.37
CA THR A 522 39.67 27.26 -18.12
C THR A 522 39.47 28.70 -17.68
N HIS A 523 38.84 29.56 -18.50
CA HIS A 523 38.40 30.87 -18.02
C HIS A 523 37.20 30.78 -17.07
N TYR A 524 36.31 29.80 -17.29
CA TYR A 524 35.06 29.65 -16.54
C TYR A 524 35.06 28.46 -15.58
N TYR A 525 35.88 27.44 -15.84
CA TYR A 525 35.86 26.19 -15.09
C TYR A 525 37.18 25.80 -14.43
N ARG A 526 37.10 25.01 -13.35
CA ARG A 526 38.19 24.29 -12.69
C ARG A 526 37.83 22.81 -12.51
N SER A 527 38.84 21.95 -12.41
CA SER A 527 38.65 20.52 -12.14
C SER A 527 38.41 20.20 -10.66
N GLU A 528 38.75 21.15 -9.79
CA GLU A 528 38.65 21.04 -8.34
C GLU A 528 37.89 22.24 -7.78
N PHE A 529 37.28 22.02 -6.62
CA PHE A 529 36.58 23.06 -5.88
C PHE A 529 37.56 24.15 -5.40
N SER A 530 37.15 25.41 -5.50
CA SER A 530 37.74 26.53 -4.75
C SER A 530 36.64 27.54 -4.38
N GLU A 531 36.95 28.51 -3.51
CA GLU A 531 35.99 29.56 -3.16
C GLU A 531 35.55 30.40 -4.38
N GLU A 532 36.40 30.53 -5.39
CA GLU A 532 36.10 31.20 -6.67
C GLU A 532 35.34 30.31 -7.65
N PHE A 533 35.48 28.98 -7.55
CA PHE A 533 34.81 27.98 -8.40
C PHE A 533 34.04 26.95 -7.54
N PRO A 534 32.97 27.37 -6.83
CA PRO A 534 32.23 26.48 -5.93
C PRO A 534 31.09 25.71 -6.62
N ILE A 535 30.68 26.11 -7.83
CA ILE A 535 29.47 25.59 -8.47
C ILE A 535 29.79 24.23 -9.13
N HIS A 536 29.37 23.14 -8.51
CA HIS A 536 29.57 21.78 -9.03
C HIS A 536 28.60 21.48 -10.18
N VAL A 537 29.12 21.46 -11.42
CA VAL A 537 28.33 21.27 -12.65
C VAL A 537 28.22 19.79 -13.03
N ALA A 538 29.34 19.06 -12.92
CA ALA A 538 29.46 17.62 -13.18
C ALA A 538 30.73 17.09 -12.50
N ASP A 539 31.02 15.79 -12.59
CA ASP A 539 32.24 15.22 -11.99
C ASP A 539 33.48 15.97 -12.49
N LYS A 540 34.30 16.42 -11.54
CA LYS A 540 35.50 17.24 -11.76
C LYS A 540 35.27 18.45 -12.68
N LEU A 541 34.12 19.10 -12.57
CA LEU A 541 33.81 20.31 -13.34
C LEU A 541 33.10 21.35 -12.45
N TYR A 542 33.84 22.38 -12.08
CA TYR A 542 33.39 23.44 -11.19
C TYR A 542 33.37 24.80 -11.90
N LEU A 543 32.24 25.49 -11.86
CA LEU A 543 32.04 26.80 -12.50
C LEU A 543 32.31 27.95 -11.51
N ARG A 544 32.80 29.07 -12.04
CA ARG A 544 33.02 30.31 -11.28
C ARG A 544 31.74 30.80 -10.56
N LYS A 545 31.89 31.30 -9.34
CA LYS A 545 30.79 31.63 -8.41
C LYS A 545 29.77 32.67 -8.91
N ASP A 546 30.20 33.60 -9.77
CA ASP A 546 29.44 34.76 -10.25
C ASP A 546 28.72 34.50 -11.59
N TYR A 547 28.77 33.27 -12.13
CA TYR A 547 28.18 33.01 -13.44
C TYR A 547 26.63 33.02 -13.42
N ASN A 548 25.99 32.82 -12.26
CA ASN A 548 24.53 32.93 -12.15
C ASN A 548 24.05 34.34 -12.55
N ASP A 549 24.79 35.39 -12.17
CA ASP A 549 24.50 36.78 -12.54
C ASP A 549 24.49 36.94 -14.07
N SER A 550 25.38 36.24 -14.77
CA SER A 550 25.43 36.24 -16.24
C SER A 550 24.22 35.53 -16.86
N ILE A 551 23.75 34.42 -16.26
CA ILE A 551 22.54 33.71 -16.70
C ILE A 551 21.32 34.64 -16.55
N VAL A 552 21.11 35.21 -15.35
CA VAL A 552 19.99 36.10 -15.06
C VAL A 552 20.03 37.34 -15.96
N LYS A 553 21.20 37.97 -16.09
CA LYS A 553 21.37 39.12 -16.98
C LYS A 553 21.06 38.79 -18.43
N THR A 554 21.58 37.69 -18.95
CA THR A 554 21.31 37.26 -20.34
C THR A 554 19.81 37.01 -20.56
N ILE A 555 19.11 36.45 -19.58
CA ILE A 555 17.65 36.32 -19.61
C ILE A 555 17.00 37.70 -19.68
N LEU A 556 17.35 38.63 -18.78
CA LEU A 556 16.75 39.95 -18.71
C LEU A 556 17.01 40.80 -19.96
N ASP A 557 18.20 40.70 -20.55
CA ASP A 557 18.62 41.46 -21.74
C ASP A 557 18.08 40.88 -23.05
N SER A 558 17.69 39.59 -23.08
CA SER A 558 17.17 38.96 -24.30
C SER A 558 15.93 39.67 -24.87
N GLU A 559 15.75 39.64 -26.19
CA GLU A 559 14.56 40.25 -26.80
C GLU A 559 13.28 39.49 -26.44
N LEU A 560 12.17 40.22 -26.26
CA LEU A 560 10.85 39.60 -26.19
C LEU A 560 10.44 39.10 -27.58
N LEU A 561 9.79 37.93 -27.64
CA LEU A 561 9.13 37.44 -28.84
C LEU A 561 8.15 38.49 -29.37
N PRO A 562 7.95 38.63 -30.70
CA PRO A 562 7.16 39.71 -31.28
C PRO A 562 5.67 39.65 -30.94
N LYS A 563 5.12 38.46 -30.67
CA LYS A 563 3.69 38.23 -30.42
C LYS A 563 3.44 37.70 -29.02
N LYS A 564 2.39 38.19 -28.35
CA LYS A 564 1.85 37.61 -27.12
C LYS A 564 1.03 36.37 -27.48
N GLN A 565 1.60 35.19 -27.27
CA GLN A 565 0.99 33.89 -27.53
C GLN A 565 1.63 32.84 -26.63
N TYR A 566 1.00 31.67 -26.53
CA TYR A 566 1.60 30.54 -25.84
C TYR A 566 2.94 30.16 -26.50
N LYS A 567 4.03 30.32 -25.74
CA LYS A 567 5.34 29.78 -26.09
C LYS A 567 6.05 29.37 -24.81
N TYR A 568 6.24 28.06 -24.66
CA TYR A 568 6.97 27.49 -23.53
C TYR A 568 8.36 28.13 -23.39
N SER A 569 8.72 28.50 -22.15
CA SER A 569 9.99 29.15 -21.81
C SER A 569 10.45 28.73 -20.42
N ASP A 570 11.71 28.32 -20.30
CA ASP A 570 12.31 27.95 -19.02
C ASP A 570 12.63 29.17 -18.13
N PHE A 571 12.78 30.35 -18.74
CA PHE A 571 13.18 31.58 -18.04
C PHE A 571 12.24 31.94 -16.90
N THR A 572 10.94 31.69 -17.06
CA THR A 572 9.95 31.91 -16.01
C THR A 572 10.39 31.27 -14.70
N PHE A 573 10.73 29.98 -14.74
CA PHE A 573 11.02 29.22 -13.54
C PHE A 573 12.43 29.46 -13.00
N ILE A 574 13.40 29.80 -13.86
CA ILE A 574 14.71 30.30 -13.42
C ILE A 574 14.53 31.58 -12.60
N LEU A 575 13.76 32.55 -13.11
CA LEU A 575 13.52 33.83 -12.42
C LEU A 575 12.69 33.65 -11.13
N PHE A 576 11.73 32.71 -11.10
CA PHE A 576 11.01 32.41 -9.87
C PHE A 576 11.90 31.82 -8.79
N LYS A 577 12.90 31.00 -9.14
CA LYS A 577 13.91 30.55 -8.16
C LYS A 577 14.61 31.77 -7.54
N GLU A 578 15.15 32.67 -8.37
CA GLU A 578 15.87 33.86 -7.86
C GLU A 578 14.98 34.68 -6.90
N TYR A 579 13.71 34.86 -7.25
CA TYR A 579 12.75 35.53 -6.37
C TYR A 579 12.56 34.79 -5.04
N LEU A 580 12.28 33.48 -5.10
CA LEU A 580 12.02 32.66 -3.91
C LEU A 580 13.21 32.66 -2.96
N GLU A 581 14.43 32.49 -3.49
CA GLU A 581 15.65 32.44 -2.69
C GLU A 581 16.00 33.80 -2.08
N MET A 582 15.88 34.88 -2.86
CA MET A 582 16.12 36.24 -2.38
C MET A 582 15.11 36.65 -1.29
N HIS A 583 13.81 36.37 -1.52
CA HIS A 583 12.74 36.75 -0.59
C HIS A 583 12.82 35.96 0.72
N ASN A 584 13.06 34.65 0.64
CA ASN A 584 13.07 33.77 1.82
C ASN A 584 14.45 33.62 2.49
N LYS A 585 15.54 34.07 1.84
CA LYS A 585 16.93 33.89 2.29
C LYS A 585 17.29 32.42 2.54
N LYS A 586 16.73 31.52 1.73
CA LYS A 586 16.95 30.07 1.77
C LYS A 586 17.01 29.55 0.35
N SER A 587 17.76 28.47 0.11
CA SER A 587 17.81 27.86 -1.22
C SER A 587 16.44 27.25 -1.60
N LEU A 588 16.17 27.11 -2.89
CA LEU A 588 14.98 26.40 -3.38
C LEU A 588 14.99 24.92 -2.94
N GLU A 589 16.17 24.33 -2.78
CA GLU A 589 16.34 22.99 -2.20
C GLU A 589 15.77 22.94 -0.78
N ASP A 590 16.19 23.85 0.10
CA ASP A 590 15.72 23.90 1.50
C ASP A 590 14.22 24.20 1.57
N LEU A 591 13.77 25.18 0.78
CA LEU A 591 12.36 25.55 0.72
C LEU A 591 11.51 24.35 0.29
N ALA A 592 11.82 23.70 -0.82
CA ALA A 592 11.03 22.57 -1.29
C ALA A 592 11.07 21.37 -0.33
N HIS A 593 12.23 21.08 0.26
CA HIS A 593 12.41 19.97 1.18
C HIS A 593 11.59 20.13 2.46
N THR A 594 11.79 21.23 3.20
CA THR A 594 11.13 21.48 4.48
C THR A 594 9.64 21.79 4.31
N ASN A 595 9.26 22.50 3.24
CA ASN A 595 7.87 22.92 3.07
C ASN A 595 6.97 21.77 2.59
N PHE A 596 7.52 20.81 1.83
CA PHE A 596 6.73 19.80 1.14
C PHE A 596 7.28 18.39 1.32
N TYR A 597 8.56 18.11 1.00
CA TYR A 597 9.00 16.72 0.86
C TYR A 597 9.03 15.94 2.17
N GLU A 598 9.63 16.49 3.23
CA GLU A 598 9.68 15.85 4.55
C GLU A 598 8.26 15.59 5.10
N PRO A 599 7.36 16.58 5.23
CA PRO A 599 6.03 16.34 5.81
C PRO A 599 5.11 15.48 4.92
N LEU A 600 5.29 15.48 3.59
CA LEU A 600 4.59 14.56 2.69
C LEU A 600 5.10 13.11 2.82
N GLY A 601 6.35 12.94 3.30
CA GLY A 601 7.04 11.66 3.33
C GLY A 601 7.59 11.26 1.97
N ALA A 602 7.87 12.25 1.12
CA ALA A 602 8.36 12.11 -0.24
C ALA A 602 9.91 12.03 -0.27
N ASN A 603 10.46 11.04 0.46
CA ASN A 603 11.87 11.00 0.86
C ASN A 603 12.88 10.82 -0.29
N SER A 604 12.43 10.37 -1.47
CA SER A 604 13.29 10.23 -2.65
C SER A 604 13.45 11.52 -3.45
N ILE A 605 12.61 12.54 -3.22
CA ILE A 605 12.66 13.79 -3.98
C ILE A 605 13.80 14.66 -3.45
N MET A 606 14.81 14.92 -4.28
CA MET A 606 15.96 15.74 -3.89
C MET A 606 16.67 16.37 -5.08
N TYR A 607 17.39 17.46 -4.82
CA TYR A 607 18.44 17.96 -5.70
C TYR A 607 19.75 17.25 -5.39
N ASN A 608 20.67 17.19 -6.36
CA ASN A 608 22.04 16.71 -6.15
C ASN A 608 22.15 15.36 -5.40
N PRO A 609 21.52 14.29 -5.91
CA PRO A 609 21.36 13.01 -5.19
C PRO A 609 22.67 12.35 -4.75
N LEU A 610 23.78 12.57 -5.46
CA LEU A 610 25.10 12.03 -5.09
C LEU A 610 25.59 12.48 -3.70
N ARG A 611 25.01 13.55 -3.14
CA ARG A 611 25.29 14.00 -1.77
C ARG A 611 24.65 13.10 -0.69
N LYS A 612 23.62 12.32 -1.04
CA LYS A 612 22.75 11.62 -0.07
C LYS A 612 22.58 10.13 -0.37
N VAL A 613 22.64 9.71 -1.64
CA VAL A 613 22.37 8.34 -2.04
C VAL A 613 23.49 7.77 -2.92
N ASN A 614 23.65 6.44 -2.86
CA ASN A 614 24.60 5.72 -3.69
C ASN A 614 24.24 5.84 -5.18
N SER A 615 25.23 6.00 -6.05
CA SER A 615 25.05 6.12 -7.50
C SER A 615 24.29 4.94 -8.11
N ASN A 616 24.39 3.73 -7.54
CA ASN A 616 23.64 2.55 -7.99
C ASN A 616 22.12 2.69 -7.83
N LEU A 617 21.64 3.66 -7.04
CA LEU A 617 20.21 3.97 -6.95
C LEU A 617 19.75 5.01 -7.99
N ILE A 618 20.69 5.67 -8.68
CA ILE A 618 20.44 6.78 -9.58
C ILE A 618 20.52 6.31 -11.03
N ILE A 619 19.48 6.58 -11.79
CA ILE A 619 19.43 6.21 -13.20
C ILE A 619 20.27 7.18 -14.06
N PRO A 620 21.17 6.69 -14.93
CA PRO A 620 21.91 7.53 -15.88
C PRO A 620 21.00 8.23 -16.89
N THR A 621 21.30 9.48 -17.21
CA THR A 621 20.44 10.33 -18.04
C THR A 621 20.94 10.50 -19.48
N GLU A 622 22.24 10.65 -19.71
CA GLU A 622 22.86 10.72 -21.04
C GLU A 622 24.37 10.43 -20.99
N ASN A 623 24.98 10.18 -22.14
CA ASN A 623 26.41 10.36 -22.37
C ASN A 623 26.60 11.73 -23.05
N ASP A 624 26.94 12.74 -22.27
CA ASP A 624 27.09 14.11 -22.79
C ASP A 624 28.40 14.20 -23.59
N THR A 625 28.30 14.50 -24.88
CA THR A 625 29.46 14.66 -25.79
C THR A 625 29.64 16.09 -26.31
N TYR A 626 28.93 17.07 -25.75
CA TYR A 626 28.88 18.44 -26.27
C TYR A 626 29.20 19.52 -25.22
N PHE A 627 29.06 19.21 -23.93
CA PHE A 627 29.35 20.13 -22.83
C PHE A 627 30.25 19.50 -21.78
N ARG A 628 29.75 18.51 -21.04
CA ARG A 628 30.45 17.91 -19.89
C ARG A 628 31.38 16.76 -20.28
N HIS A 629 31.20 16.18 -21.48
CA HIS A 629 32.08 15.14 -22.04
C HIS A 629 32.23 13.90 -21.14
N GLN A 630 31.14 13.48 -20.50
CA GLN A 630 31.08 12.38 -19.55
C GLN A 630 29.67 11.79 -19.47
N VAL A 631 29.54 10.61 -18.85
CA VAL A 631 28.22 10.04 -18.52
C VAL A 631 27.59 10.85 -17.39
N ILE A 632 26.38 11.34 -17.63
CA ILE A 632 25.60 12.10 -16.67
C ILE A 632 24.76 11.13 -15.84
N GLN A 633 25.17 10.92 -14.58
CA GLN A 633 24.46 10.11 -13.60
C GLN A 633 24.54 10.82 -12.24
N GLY A 634 23.39 11.22 -11.70
CA GLY A 634 23.32 11.95 -10.42
C GLY A 634 23.67 13.44 -10.48
N TYR A 635 24.02 13.92 -11.67
CA TYR A 635 24.03 15.34 -12.03
C TYR A 635 22.83 15.63 -12.93
N VAL A 636 22.22 16.80 -12.78
CA VAL A 636 21.09 17.20 -13.62
C VAL A 636 21.50 17.23 -15.10
N HIS A 637 20.65 16.68 -15.96
CA HIS A 637 20.84 16.70 -17.40
C HIS A 637 20.81 18.12 -17.97
N ASP A 638 19.85 18.93 -17.56
CA ASP A 638 19.69 20.30 -18.03
C ASP A 638 20.94 21.15 -17.76
N MET A 639 21.50 21.72 -18.82
CA MET A 639 22.77 22.43 -18.78
C MET A 639 22.68 23.72 -17.94
N ALA A 640 21.55 24.45 -18.03
CA ALA A 640 21.38 25.69 -17.27
C ALA A 640 21.24 25.39 -15.77
N ALA A 641 20.48 24.35 -15.42
CA ALA A 641 20.37 23.90 -14.04
C ALA A 641 21.72 23.40 -13.48
N ALA A 642 22.52 22.68 -14.28
CA ALA A 642 23.86 22.27 -13.91
C ALA A 642 24.76 23.48 -13.62
N MET A 643 24.67 24.54 -14.44
CA MET A 643 25.38 25.81 -14.24
C MET A 643 24.88 26.62 -13.03
N GLN A 644 23.71 26.28 -12.47
CA GLN A 644 23.22 26.82 -11.20
C GLN A 644 23.51 25.87 -10.00
N GLY A 645 24.48 24.96 -10.15
CA GLY A 645 24.90 24.03 -9.10
C GLY A 645 23.92 22.87 -8.88
N GLY A 646 23.13 22.55 -9.91
CA GLY A 646 22.11 21.51 -9.88
C GLY A 646 20.77 21.94 -9.27
N ILE A 647 20.69 23.15 -8.69
CA ILE A 647 19.48 23.66 -8.03
C ILE A 647 18.90 24.78 -8.92
N SER A 648 17.87 24.45 -9.69
CA SER A 648 17.17 25.41 -10.53
C SER A 648 15.66 25.24 -10.44
N GLY A 649 14.91 26.30 -10.78
CA GLY A 649 13.45 26.25 -10.71
C GLY A 649 12.81 25.48 -11.88
N HIS A 650 13.51 25.35 -13.01
CA HIS A 650 12.96 24.70 -14.20
C HIS A 650 13.34 23.21 -14.32
N ALA A 651 14.39 22.76 -13.64
CA ALA A 651 14.95 21.40 -13.64
C ALA A 651 15.91 21.19 -12.44
N GLY A 652 16.29 19.95 -12.12
CA GLY A 652 17.29 19.63 -11.10
C GLY A 652 16.91 18.54 -10.11
N LEU A 653 15.62 18.20 -10.02
CA LEU A 653 15.17 17.17 -9.09
C LEU A 653 15.40 15.76 -9.62
N PHE A 654 15.66 14.88 -8.67
CA PHE A 654 15.60 13.44 -8.82
C PHE A 654 14.51 12.87 -7.92
N ALA A 655 13.78 11.85 -8.39
CA ALA A 655 12.73 11.20 -7.61
C ALA A 655 12.38 9.81 -8.15
N ASN A 656 11.73 8.99 -7.32
CA ASN A 656 10.98 7.82 -7.78
C ASN A 656 9.52 8.19 -8.09
N ALA A 657 8.80 7.30 -8.78
CA ALA A 657 7.45 7.57 -9.24
C ALA A 657 6.41 7.71 -8.10
N LEU A 658 6.59 6.99 -6.99
CA LEU A 658 5.65 7.02 -5.86
C LEU A 658 5.67 8.38 -5.16
N ASP A 659 6.85 8.95 -4.95
CA ASP A 659 6.97 10.23 -4.25
C ASP A 659 6.48 11.40 -5.09
N VAL A 660 6.68 11.36 -6.41
CA VAL A 660 6.00 12.29 -7.33
C VAL A 660 4.48 12.14 -7.23
N ALA A 661 3.96 10.91 -7.08
CA ALA A 661 2.53 10.68 -6.92
C ALA A 661 1.99 11.29 -5.61
N LYS A 662 2.77 11.32 -4.51
CA LYS A 662 2.37 11.99 -3.25
C LYS A 662 2.17 13.50 -3.43
N VAL A 663 3.08 14.16 -4.15
CA VAL A 663 2.94 15.60 -4.47
C VAL A 663 1.71 15.84 -5.34
N MET A 664 1.48 15.00 -6.36
CA MET A 664 0.28 15.11 -7.18
C MET A 664 -1.01 14.80 -6.41
N GLN A 665 -0.98 13.87 -5.46
CA GLN A 665 -2.11 13.58 -4.58
C GLN A 665 -2.44 14.77 -3.69
N MET A 666 -1.43 15.50 -3.18
CA MET A 666 -1.64 16.75 -2.45
C MET A 666 -2.35 17.80 -3.30
N TYR A 667 -1.98 17.96 -4.57
CA TYR A 667 -2.71 18.84 -5.50
C TYR A 667 -4.12 18.34 -5.81
N LEU A 668 -4.30 17.03 -6.07
CA LEU A 668 -5.60 16.42 -6.34
C LEU A 668 -6.56 16.62 -5.16
N GLN A 669 -6.02 16.60 -3.94
CA GLN A 669 -6.71 16.92 -2.68
C GLN A 669 -6.73 18.43 -2.36
N LYS A 670 -6.61 19.25 -3.40
CA LYS A 670 -6.71 20.72 -3.36
C LYS A 670 -5.79 21.38 -2.33
N GLY A 671 -4.58 20.86 -2.22
CA GLY A 671 -3.52 21.37 -1.34
C GLY A 671 -3.48 20.73 0.05
N THR A 672 -4.30 19.71 0.33
CA THR A 672 -4.27 18.98 1.61
C THR A 672 -3.66 17.59 1.46
N TYR A 673 -2.86 17.13 2.44
CA TYR A 673 -2.33 15.76 2.49
C TYR A 673 -1.85 15.44 3.91
N GLY A 674 -2.04 14.19 4.37
CA GLY A 674 -1.57 13.78 5.71
C GLY A 674 -2.11 14.64 6.86
N GLY A 675 -3.36 15.12 6.75
CA GLY A 675 -3.99 15.98 7.76
C GLY A 675 -3.46 17.41 7.83
N ARG A 676 -2.62 17.82 6.87
CA ARG A 676 -2.04 19.16 6.75
C ARG A 676 -2.53 19.84 5.49
N THR A 677 -2.78 21.15 5.58
CA THR A 677 -3.03 22.03 4.43
C THR A 677 -1.71 22.72 4.06
N TYR A 678 -1.24 22.48 2.86
CA TYR A 678 -0.01 23.06 2.30
C TYR A 678 -0.29 24.28 1.43
N ILE A 679 -1.38 24.20 0.68
CA ILE A 679 -1.89 25.22 -0.22
C ILE A 679 -3.39 25.30 0.01
N SER A 680 -3.98 26.50 0.01
CA SER A 680 -5.42 26.65 0.16
C SER A 680 -6.17 26.14 -1.08
N GLU A 681 -7.39 25.63 -0.87
CA GLU A 681 -8.24 25.20 -1.98
C GLU A 681 -8.49 26.34 -2.99
N ASN A 682 -8.65 27.57 -2.52
CA ASN A 682 -8.83 28.74 -3.39
C ASN A 682 -7.61 28.94 -4.31
N THR A 683 -6.41 28.93 -3.75
CA THR A 683 -5.18 29.09 -4.53
C THR A 683 -4.97 27.94 -5.50
N PHE A 684 -5.24 26.70 -5.08
CA PHE A 684 -5.19 25.57 -6.01
C PHE A 684 -6.15 25.76 -7.19
N ASN A 685 -7.41 26.15 -6.94
CA ASN A 685 -8.41 26.36 -7.98
C ASN A 685 -7.99 27.49 -8.94
N MET A 686 -7.48 28.60 -8.41
CA MET A 686 -6.95 29.69 -9.24
C MET A 686 -5.80 29.21 -10.13
N PHE A 687 -4.90 28.39 -9.60
CA PHE A 687 -3.74 27.92 -10.37
C PHE A 687 -4.08 26.81 -11.38
N ASN A 688 -5.09 25.99 -11.11
CA ASN A 688 -5.60 25.00 -12.08
C ASN A 688 -6.52 25.61 -13.16
N THR A 689 -6.89 26.89 -13.01
CA THR A 689 -7.76 27.58 -13.98
C THR A 689 -7.03 27.90 -15.27
N CYS A 690 -7.66 27.60 -16.41
CA CYS A 690 -7.18 27.97 -17.73
C CYS A 690 -7.71 29.36 -18.14
N TYR A 691 -6.99 30.42 -17.73
CA TYR A 691 -7.42 31.81 -17.98
C TYR A 691 -7.46 32.20 -19.46
N PHE A 692 -6.63 31.55 -20.29
CA PHE A 692 -6.43 31.94 -21.69
C PHE A 692 -6.85 30.84 -22.69
N CYS A 693 -7.73 29.93 -22.27
CA CYS A 693 -8.19 28.83 -23.11
C CYS A 693 -8.92 29.32 -24.37
N LYS A 694 -9.67 30.43 -24.27
CA LYS A 694 -10.40 31.02 -25.41
C LYS A 694 -9.45 31.61 -26.46
N GLU A 695 -8.27 32.02 -26.04
CA GLU A 695 -7.18 32.56 -26.84
C GLU A 695 -6.25 31.46 -27.37
N GLY A 696 -6.60 30.18 -27.15
CA GLY A 696 -5.83 29.02 -27.61
C GLY A 696 -4.66 28.63 -26.70
N ASN A 697 -4.48 29.29 -25.55
CA ASN A 697 -3.47 28.92 -24.56
C ASN A 697 -4.09 28.00 -23.50
N ARG A 698 -3.85 26.70 -23.65
CA ARG A 698 -4.38 25.66 -22.74
C ARG A 698 -3.77 25.68 -21.33
N ARG A 699 -2.81 26.53 -20.98
CA ARG A 699 -2.08 26.41 -19.71
C ARG A 699 -2.96 26.80 -18.51
N GLY A 700 -2.78 26.07 -17.41
CA GLY A 700 -3.07 26.60 -16.08
C GLY A 700 -1.98 27.56 -15.64
N VAL A 701 -2.09 28.13 -14.45
CA VAL A 701 -1.02 28.93 -13.86
C VAL A 701 0.05 27.96 -13.35
N GLY A 702 1.05 27.68 -14.20
CA GLY A 702 2.16 26.77 -13.91
C GLY A 702 1.93 25.32 -14.36
N PHE A 703 0.68 24.85 -14.38
CA PHE A 703 0.35 23.49 -14.85
C PHE A 703 0.13 23.38 -16.36
N ASP A 704 0.44 22.21 -16.93
CA ASP A 704 -0.15 21.77 -18.20
C ASP A 704 -1.61 21.37 -17.99
N LYS A 705 -2.44 21.60 -19.00
CA LYS A 705 -3.83 21.09 -19.10
C LYS A 705 -4.00 20.24 -20.35
N PRO A 706 -5.10 19.50 -20.52
CA PRO A 706 -5.34 18.71 -21.73
C PRO A 706 -5.33 19.57 -22.99
N GLN A 707 -5.07 18.93 -24.13
CA GLN A 707 -5.17 19.59 -25.42
C GLN A 707 -6.59 20.08 -25.72
N LEU A 708 -6.67 21.21 -26.44
CA LEU A 708 -7.93 21.76 -26.97
C LEU A 708 -8.34 21.12 -28.31
N GLY A 709 -7.43 20.38 -28.95
CA GLY A 709 -7.65 19.70 -30.22
C GLY A 709 -7.18 18.24 -30.16
N ASN A 710 -6.75 17.69 -31.30
CA ASN A 710 -6.39 16.26 -31.40
C ASN A 710 -4.98 15.94 -30.89
N GLU A 711 -4.08 16.92 -30.84
CA GLU A 711 -2.68 16.72 -30.44
C GLU A 711 -2.37 17.39 -29.10
N GLY A 712 -1.64 16.71 -28.23
CA GLY A 712 -1.03 17.30 -27.03
C GLY A 712 -0.54 16.27 -26.03
N PRO A 713 -0.42 16.65 -24.73
CA PRO A 713 0.33 15.86 -23.75
C PRO A 713 -0.46 14.69 -23.13
N THR A 714 -1.69 14.44 -23.58
CA THR A 714 -2.58 13.43 -22.99
C THR A 714 -3.20 12.53 -24.05
N CYS A 715 -3.83 11.43 -23.64
CA CYS A 715 -4.59 10.52 -24.51
C CYS A 715 -5.80 11.17 -25.23
N GLY A 716 -6.19 12.41 -24.89
CA GLY A 716 -7.44 13.02 -25.36
C GLY A 716 -8.70 12.45 -24.69
N CYS A 717 -8.52 11.57 -23.71
CA CYS A 717 -9.55 10.85 -22.97
C CYS A 717 -9.68 11.29 -21.51
N VAL A 718 -8.96 12.36 -21.13
CA VAL A 718 -8.92 12.92 -19.77
C VAL A 718 -9.87 14.10 -19.62
N SER A 719 -10.27 14.41 -18.39
CA SER A 719 -11.18 15.53 -18.11
C SER A 719 -10.47 16.88 -18.26
N LEU A 720 -11.18 17.93 -18.69
CA LEU A 720 -10.58 19.26 -18.91
C LEU A 720 -10.09 19.93 -17.60
N THR A 721 -10.62 19.50 -16.45
CA THR A 721 -10.16 19.92 -15.13
C THR A 721 -8.82 19.29 -14.73
N SER A 722 -8.37 18.23 -15.43
CA SER A 722 -7.10 17.56 -15.17
C SER A 722 -5.89 18.46 -15.46
N PHE A 723 -4.75 18.11 -14.86
CA PHE A 723 -3.54 18.91 -14.90
C PHE A 723 -2.30 18.04 -14.71
N GLY A 724 -1.14 18.54 -15.12
CA GLY A 724 0.12 17.82 -14.95
C GLY A 724 1.31 18.54 -15.56
N HIS A 725 2.32 17.76 -15.95
CA HIS A 725 3.46 18.23 -16.74
C HIS A 725 4.20 17.05 -17.39
N THR A 726 4.95 17.33 -18.46
CA THR A 726 5.87 16.36 -19.10
C THR A 726 7.33 16.83 -18.96
N GLY A 727 8.28 15.91 -18.82
CA GLY A 727 9.71 16.24 -18.72
C GLY A 727 10.54 15.78 -19.92
N PHE A 728 11.63 16.49 -20.17
CA PHE A 728 12.52 16.23 -21.32
C PHE A 728 13.12 14.82 -21.31
N THR A 729 13.40 14.26 -20.12
CA THR A 729 13.92 12.88 -19.92
C THR A 729 12.87 11.79 -20.19
N GLY A 730 11.70 12.16 -20.71
CA GLY A 730 10.60 11.24 -21.06
C GLY A 730 9.58 11.07 -19.95
N THR A 731 9.72 11.83 -18.86
CA THR A 731 8.82 11.75 -17.72
C THR A 731 7.47 12.42 -17.98
N MET A 732 6.46 12.02 -17.21
CA MET A 732 5.14 12.63 -17.18
C MET A 732 4.51 12.39 -15.82
N THR A 733 3.78 13.37 -15.33
CA THR A 733 2.87 13.21 -14.21
C THR A 733 1.57 13.94 -14.49
N TRP A 734 0.44 13.33 -14.14
CA TRP A 734 -0.89 13.85 -14.47
C TRP A 734 -1.90 13.48 -13.38
N ALA A 735 -2.77 14.41 -13.02
CA ALA A 735 -3.85 14.22 -12.07
C ALA A 735 -5.19 14.64 -12.68
N ASP A 736 -6.23 13.84 -12.49
CA ASP A 736 -7.60 14.12 -12.95
C ASP A 736 -8.55 14.19 -11.74
N PRO A 737 -9.03 15.39 -11.36
CA PRO A 737 -9.99 15.58 -10.28
C PRO A 737 -11.33 14.88 -10.48
N GLU A 738 -11.84 14.78 -11.70
CA GLU A 738 -13.16 14.20 -11.98
C GLU A 738 -13.14 12.67 -11.92
N LYS A 739 -12.01 12.06 -12.31
CA LYS A 739 -11.81 10.61 -12.23
C LYS A 739 -11.05 10.14 -10.99
N GLU A 740 -10.58 11.09 -10.19
CA GLU A 740 -9.77 10.92 -8.98
C GLU A 740 -8.48 10.13 -9.23
N ILE A 741 -7.83 10.35 -10.38
CA ILE A 741 -6.64 9.60 -10.83
C ILE A 741 -5.36 10.42 -10.62
N VAL A 742 -4.29 9.75 -10.21
CA VAL A 742 -2.90 10.20 -10.36
C VAL A 742 -2.15 9.18 -11.21
N TYR A 743 -1.46 9.66 -12.25
CA TYR A 743 -0.61 8.86 -13.13
C TYR A 743 0.79 9.46 -13.18
N VAL A 744 1.80 8.64 -12.86
CA VAL A 744 3.22 9.01 -12.98
C VAL A 744 3.93 8.01 -13.88
N PHE A 745 4.70 8.53 -14.84
CA PHE A 745 5.59 7.78 -15.72
C PHE A 745 6.98 8.42 -15.66
N LEU A 746 7.99 7.68 -15.21
CA LEU A 746 9.38 8.14 -15.21
C LEU A 746 10.21 7.26 -16.15
N SER A 747 11.15 7.85 -16.88
CA SER A 747 12.03 7.13 -17.80
C SER A 747 13.36 7.88 -17.96
N ASN A 748 14.37 7.22 -18.52
CA ASN A 748 15.62 7.84 -18.95
C ASN A 748 15.78 7.77 -20.47
N ARG A 749 14.75 8.23 -21.20
CA ARG A 749 14.70 8.15 -22.69
C ARG A 749 15.85 8.84 -23.39
N THR A 750 16.50 9.79 -22.71
CA THR A 750 17.66 10.55 -23.19
C THR A 750 18.95 9.76 -23.15
N TYR A 751 18.98 8.59 -22.51
CA TYR A 751 20.17 7.77 -22.48
C TYR A 751 20.25 6.86 -23.72
N PRO A 752 21.42 6.77 -24.40
CA PRO A 752 22.66 7.51 -24.14
C PRO A 752 22.75 8.87 -24.84
N ASP A 753 21.90 9.17 -25.83
CA ASP A 753 21.97 10.41 -26.62
C ASP A 753 20.68 11.22 -26.47
N SER A 754 20.77 12.37 -25.81
CA SER A 754 19.66 13.28 -25.58
C SER A 754 19.16 13.98 -26.85
N ASN A 755 19.99 14.06 -27.90
CA ASN A 755 19.66 14.61 -29.21
C ASN A 755 18.97 13.59 -30.14
N ALA A 756 18.93 12.32 -29.73
CA ALA A 756 18.25 11.29 -30.51
C ALA A 756 16.76 11.62 -30.70
N THR A 757 16.20 11.15 -31.81
CA THR A 757 14.77 11.30 -32.11
C THR A 757 13.95 10.75 -30.94
N ASN A 758 13.02 11.57 -30.41
CA ASN A 758 12.14 11.19 -29.32
C ASN A 758 11.07 10.18 -29.79
N LYS A 759 11.47 8.92 -29.98
CA LYS A 759 10.61 7.80 -30.39
C LYS A 759 9.49 7.55 -29.38
N LEU A 760 9.79 7.69 -28.09
CA LEU A 760 8.83 7.51 -27.00
C LEU A 760 7.60 8.43 -27.16
N SER A 761 7.83 9.70 -27.50
CA SER A 761 6.75 10.65 -27.77
C SER A 761 6.09 10.42 -29.13
N LYS A 762 6.86 10.08 -30.18
CA LYS A 762 6.29 9.81 -31.52
C LYS A 762 5.33 8.61 -31.53
N GLU A 763 5.58 7.63 -30.67
CA GLU A 763 4.82 6.39 -30.55
C GLU A 763 3.76 6.46 -29.43
N ASN A 764 3.53 7.66 -28.87
CA ASN A 764 2.49 7.92 -27.86
C ASN A 764 2.55 6.97 -26.65
N ILE A 765 3.74 6.56 -26.19
CA ILE A 765 3.86 5.53 -25.14
C ILE A 765 3.14 5.95 -23.85
N ARG A 766 3.27 7.21 -23.44
CA ARG A 766 2.71 7.71 -22.18
C ARG A 766 1.20 7.87 -22.28
N GLU A 767 0.75 8.33 -23.44
CA GLU A 767 -0.64 8.58 -23.80
C GLU A 767 -1.39 7.25 -23.98
N ASN A 768 -0.75 6.23 -24.55
CA ASN A 768 -1.29 4.87 -24.66
C ASN A 768 -1.44 4.21 -23.29
N ILE A 769 -0.47 4.37 -22.39
CA ILE A 769 -0.61 3.94 -20.99
C ILE A 769 -1.75 4.70 -20.31
N GLN A 770 -1.80 6.02 -20.48
CA GLN A 770 -2.89 6.84 -19.94
C GLN A 770 -4.26 6.37 -20.44
N LYS A 771 -4.39 6.04 -21.73
CA LYS A 771 -5.62 5.49 -22.30
C LYS A 771 -6.04 4.19 -21.61
N VAL A 772 -5.10 3.25 -21.41
CA VAL A 772 -5.36 1.98 -20.70
C VAL A 772 -5.85 2.24 -19.27
N ILE A 773 -5.31 3.24 -18.57
CA ILE A 773 -5.75 3.61 -17.22
C ILE A 773 -7.23 4.00 -17.22
N TYR A 774 -7.69 4.76 -18.21
CA TYR A 774 -9.09 5.19 -18.32
C TYR A 774 -10.00 4.07 -18.81
N GLU A 775 -9.54 3.24 -19.76
CA GLU A 775 -10.25 2.02 -20.19
C GLU A 775 -10.44 1.01 -19.06
N ALA A 776 -9.58 1.04 -18.04
CA ALA A 776 -9.68 0.14 -16.90
C ALA A 776 -10.76 0.56 -15.89
N ILE A 777 -11.36 1.76 -16.00
CA ILE A 777 -12.43 2.19 -15.10
C ILE A 777 -13.68 1.32 -15.35
N VAL A 778 -14.16 0.67 -14.30
CA VAL A 778 -15.45 -0.04 -14.27
C VAL A 778 -16.45 0.89 -13.63
N GLU A 779 -17.53 1.22 -14.35
CA GLU A 779 -18.64 2.04 -13.84
C GLU A 779 -19.67 1.20 -13.08
#